data_AF-A0A800N3S2-F1
#
_entry.id   AF-A0A800N3S2-F1
#
_cell.length_a   1.000
_cell.length_b   1.000
_cell.length_c   1.000
_cell.angle_alpha   90.00
_cell.angle_beta   90.00
_cell.angle_gamma   90.00
#
_symmetry.space_group_name_H-M   'P 1'
#
loop_
_entity.id
_entity.type
_entity.pdbx_description
1 polymer ?
#
loop_
_entity_poly.entity_id
_entity_poly.type
_entity_poly.pdbx_seq_one_letter_code
_entity_poly.pdbx_strand_id
1 'polypeptide(L)'
;MEPTPVALVGAGYIADFHLTALRENPDVRVVAICDPDLGRARALAADHSVPECVADLEELPGLGARVIHLCTPPDLHAPLIKKALDAGLHVFCEKPLALSEGDARDLCAQAQAKRLTLAVNHNHVFHPAFRRLMKRVQAGEIGRLLHVRTQLAMPIAQLDAEQYSHWMFRAERNIIFEQGVHPISQVQHLLGAPKSIETNILSSRELLPGQQFHERFSLAVKAERGTASLDFYFGAPAARWSLEVLGTDGFIEADLHRNLVSGERKTQSLEAWDSFLASNRRGKDLRRDARRGFWNWSLFTLKLGPRQDSFFLSMRDSIQAFHASLRGGPAYPSNAEAIVQVTAWCDGSAGDLPSAPAAQEPFPEPGPARQGEVVITGASGFIGRRVVKRLLERNTPVTAVVRRLHSLPIELTEPAQDGRLRLVRAGMFDETALGQAFAGAQSVLHLATGGGDTWEAIQANMIAGARNVARIARENGVKRFIYCSSVASLCNRPGLGLITDDEPTDARIDEREIYSRGKAYTEHALTQDFASADCEFLIARPGVVMGPGTPMQHPGLGLWVRDNHCVGWGLGQEPIPFVHVEDVGEALARMTIHEGAELDGRALNLVANVPLSAAEAVAELSRATGRDLHFHPRRFAVSQA
;
A
#
# COMPACT_ATOMS: atom_id res chain seq x y z
N MET A 1 -21.65 31.86 -8.68
CA MET A 1 -20.20 31.95 -8.93
C MET A 1 -19.81 30.77 -9.79
N GLU A 2 -18.97 30.98 -10.80
CA GLU A 2 -18.46 29.88 -11.64
C GLU A 2 -17.69 28.85 -10.80
N PRO A 3 -17.66 27.56 -11.21
CA PRO A 3 -16.85 26.55 -10.55
C PRO A 3 -15.35 26.88 -10.62
N THR A 4 -14.64 26.76 -9.50
CA THR A 4 -13.20 27.03 -9.42
C THR A 4 -12.43 25.97 -10.22
N PRO A 5 -11.57 26.37 -11.18
CA PRO A 5 -10.70 25.44 -11.89
C PRO A 5 -9.62 24.83 -10.99
N VAL A 6 -9.62 23.50 -10.88
CA VAL A 6 -8.67 22.73 -10.04
C VAL A 6 -7.82 21.84 -10.92
N ALA A 7 -6.52 21.79 -10.65
CA ALA A 7 -5.63 20.80 -11.21
C ALA A 7 -5.15 19.83 -10.12
N LEU A 8 -4.98 18.57 -10.47
CA LEU A 8 -4.40 17.55 -9.60
C LEU A 8 -2.92 17.39 -9.96
N VAL A 9 -2.01 17.40 -8.99
CA VAL A 9 -0.57 17.18 -9.18
C VAL A 9 -0.17 15.88 -8.49
N GLY A 10 0.24 14.89 -9.27
CA GLY A 10 0.53 13.53 -8.84
C GLY A 10 -0.65 12.58 -9.07
N ALA A 11 -0.50 11.64 -10.00
CA ALA A 11 -1.48 10.61 -10.35
C ALA A 11 -1.25 9.30 -9.57
N GLY A 12 -0.89 9.40 -8.28
CA GLY A 12 -0.64 8.28 -7.39
C GLY A 12 -1.90 7.69 -6.76
N TYR A 13 -1.74 6.79 -5.78
CA TYR A 13 -2.86 6.08 -5.13
C TYR A 13 -3.95 7.01 -4.56
N ILE A 14 -3.55 8.10 -3.88
CA ILE A 14 -4.49 8.99 -3.20
C ILE A 14 -5.27 9.90 -4.19
N ALA A 15 -4.76 10.05 -5.42
CA ALA A 15 -5.33 10.92 -6.45
C ALA A 15 -6.78 10.56 -6.79
N ASP A 16 -7.09 9.27 -6.89
CA ASP A 16 -8.43 8.76 -7.20
C ASP A 16 -9.46 9.22 -6.15
N PHE A 17 -9.09 9.22 -4.88
CA PHE A 17 -9.96 9.68 -3.79
C PHE A 17 -10.21 11.19 -3.89
N HIS A 18 -9.18 11.99 -4.22
CA HIS A 18 -9.36 13.43 -4.44
C HIS A 18 -10.25 13.71 -5.65
N LEU A 19 -10.04 13.03 -6.78
CA LEU A 19 -10.86 13.22 -7.98
C LEU A 19 -12.31 12.81 -7.73
N THR A 20 -12.54 11.68 -7.06
CA THR A 20 -13.88 11.25 -6.65
C THR A 20 -14.57 12.30 -5.79
N ALA A 21 -13.88 12.83 -4.77
CA ALA A 21 -14.43 13.88 -3.90
C ALA A 21 -14.66 15.22 -4.62
N LEU A 22 -13.78 15.60 -5.56
CA LEU A 22 -13.92 16.80 -6.38
C LEU A 22 -15.11 16.70 -7.33
N ARG A 23 -15.38 15.51 -7.91
CA ARG A 23 -16.54 15.27 -8.78
C ARG A 23 -17.88 15.44 -8.04
N GLU A 24 -17.91 15.14 -6.74
CA GLU A 24 -19.09 15.37 -5.89
C GLU A 24 -19.27 16.85 -5.49
N ASN A 25 -18.31 17.72 -5.79
CA ASN A 25 -18.35 19.13 -5.41
C ASN A 25 -18.76 20.02 -6.61
N PRO A 26 -19.96 20.63 -6.60
CA PRO A 26 -20.45 21.46 -7.71
C PRO A 26 -19.71 22.80 -7.84
N ASP A 27 -18.96 23.22 -6.83
CA ASP A 27 -18.22 24.49 -6.82
C ASP A 27 -16.85 24.41 -7.49
N VAL A 28 -16.46 23.25 -8.04
CA VAL A 28 -15.15 23.03 -8.66
C VAL A 28 -15.29 22.38 -10.03
N ARG A 29 -14.29 22.58 -10.88
CA ARG A 29 -14.12 21.86 -12.15
C ARG A 29 -12.68 21.42 -12.27
N VAL A 30 -12.44 20.12 -12.41
CA VAL A 30 -11.09 19.59 -12.63
C VAL A 30 -10.68 19.86 -14.09
N VAL A 31 -9.55 20.55 -14.28
CA VAL A 31 -9.09 20.96 -15.62
C VAL A 31 -7.88 20.17 -16.11
N ALA A 32 -7.05 19.62 -15.22
CA ALA A 32 -5.85 18.89 -15.63
C ALA A 32 -5.36 17.92 -14.55
N ILE A 33 -4.65 16.88 -14.99
CA ILE A 33 -3.77 16.06 -14.15
C ILE A 33 -2.32 16.32 -14.57
N CYS A 34 -1.47 16.68 -13.60
CA CYS A 34 -0.04 16.88 -13.80
C CYS A 34 0.74 15.70 -13.22
N ASP A 35 1.48 14.99 -14.05
CA ASP A 35 2.39 13.92 -13.61
C ASP A 35 3.50 13.71 -14.65
N PRO A 36 4.78 13.52 -14.25
CA PRO A 36 5.85 13.22 -15.18
C PRO A 36 5.62 11.91 -15.96
N ASP A 37 4.88 10.97 -15.39
CA ASP A 37 4.37 9.79 -16.10
C ASP A 37 3.02 10.11 -16.74
N LEU A 38 3.08 10.59 -17.99
CA LEU A 38 1.89 10.90 -18.78
C LEU A 38 1.01 9.69 -19.06
N GLY A 39 1.56 8.46 -19.07
CA GLY A 39 0.77 7.24 -19.23
C GLY A 39 -0.16 7.05 -18.04
N ARG A 40 0.39 7.17 -16.83
CA ARG A 40 -0.37 7.12 -15.57
C ARG A 40 -1.40 8.26 -15.48
N ALA A 41 -1.02 9.49 -15.84
CA ALA A 41 -1.94 10.63 -15.84
C ALA A 41 -3.14 10.40 -16.77
N ARG A 42 -2.88 9.95 -18.01
CA ARG A 42 -3.93 9.71 -19.01
C ARG A 42 -4.88 8.58 -18.61
N ALA A 43 -4.37 7.51 -18.00
CA ALA A 43 -5.21 6.43 -17.48
C ALA A 43 -6.19 6.96 -16.42
N LEU A 44 -5.67 7.69 -15.42
CA LEU A 44 -6.51 8.27 -14.38
C LEU A 44 -7.47 9.35 -14.92
N ALA A 45 -7.04 10.14 -15.89
CA ALA A 45 -7.88 11.15 -16.55
C ALA A 45 -9.04 10.51 -17.32
N ALA A 46 -8.85 9.36 -17.95
CA ALA A 46 -9.91 8.63 -18.64
C ALA A 46 -11.01 8.18 -17.65
N ASP A 47 -10.63 7.62 -16.50
CA ASP A 47 -11.55 7.16 -15.45
C ASP A 47 -12.38 8.31 -14.84
N HIS A 48 -11.78 9.50 -14.77
CA HIS A 48 -12.39 10.69 -14.17
C HIS A 48 -12.92 11.73 -15.15
N SER A 49 -12.79 11.49 -16.45
CA SER A 49 -13.15 12.44 -17.52
C SER A 49 -12.47 13.81 -17.36
N VAL A 50 -11.17 13.81 -17.01
CA VAL A 50 -10.36 15.03 -16.91
C VAL A 50 -9.80 15.37 -18.30
N PRO A 51 -9.93 16.62 -18.78
CA PRO A 51 -9.68 16.92 -20.19
C PRO A 51 -8.19 16.95 -20.58
N GLU A 52 -7.31 17.38 -19.67
CA GLU A 52 -5.90 17.62 -19.99
C GLU A 52 -4.95 16.82 -19.09
N CYS A 53 -3.80 16.43 -19.65
CA CYS A 53 -2.69 15.84 -18.90
C CYS A 53 -1.38 16.52 -19.30
N VAL A 54 -0.65 17.03 -18.31
CA VAL A 54 0.64 17.73 -18.51
C VAL A 54 1.73 17.09 -17.66
N ALA A 55 2.99 17.32 -18.06
CA ALA A 55 4.14 16.79 -17.33
C ALA A 55 4.70 17.81 -16.32
N ASP A 56 4.55 19.12 -16.59
CA ASP A 56 5.04 20.18 -15.73
C ASP A 56 3.90 21.00 -15.10
N LEU A 57 4.07 21.33 -13.82
CA LEU A 57 3.18 22.17 -13.03
C LEU A 57 3.08 23.59 -13.59
N GLU A 58 4.12 24.11 -14.26
CA GLU A 58 4.13 25.47 -14.84
C GLU A 58 3.14 25.65 -15.99
N GLU A 59 2.68 24.55 -16.58
CA GLU A 59 1.68 24.56 -17.66
C GLU A 59 0.26 24.81 -17.11
N LEU A 60 0.01 24.52 -15.84
CA LEU A 60 -1.33 24.54 -15.23
C LEU A 60 -2.03 25.91 -15.25
N PRO A 61 -1.36 27.05 -15.00
CA PRO A 61 -1.99 28.37 -15.17
C PRO A 61 -2.48 28.61 -16.60
N GLY A 62 -1.76 28.11 -17.61
CA GLY A 62 -2.14 28.20 -19.03
C GLY A 62 -3.42 27.42 -19.36
N LEU A 63 -3.69 26.35 -18.62
CA LEU A 63 -4.94 25.58 -18.68
C LEU A 63 -6.06 26.18 -17.81
N GLY A 64 -5.83 27.34 -17.21
CA GLY A 64 -6.80 28.08 -16.40
C GLY A 64 -6.92 27.60 -14.95
N ALA A 65 -6.03 26.72 -14.47
CA ALA A 65 -6.03 26.25 -13.09
C ALA A 65 -5.86 27.43 -12.11
N ARG A 66 -6.58 27.38 -10.98
CA ARG A 66 -6.50 28.38 -9.89
C ARG A 66 -6.06 27.76 -8.57
N VAL A 67 -6.32 26.47 -8.41
CA VAL A 67 -6.02 25.68 -7.23
C VAL A 67 -5.33 24.41 -7.69
N ILE A 68 -4.29 23.98 -6.98
CA ILE A 68 -3.73 22.65 -7.12
C ILE A 68 -4.08 21.79 -5.91
N HIS A 69 -4.36 20.51 -6.17
CA HIS A 69 -4.33 19.44 -5.20
C HIS A 69 -3.00 18.70 -5.35
N LEU A 70 -2.10 18.85 -4.39
CA LEU A 70 -0.77 18.24 -4.43
C LEU A 70 -0.80 16.87 -3.73
N CYS A 71 -0.76 15.81 -4.52
CA CYS A 71 -0.90 14.40 -4.12
C CYS A 71 0.38 13.58 -4.41
N THR A 72 1.53 14.24 -4.40
CA THR A 72 2.85 13.64 -4.67
C THR A 72 3.45 12.98 -3.42
N PRO A 73 4.55 12.23 -3.55
CA PRO A 73 5.33 11.81 -2.39
C PRO A 73 5.80 12.99 -1.51
N PRO A 74 5.91 12.83 -0.18
CA PRO A 74 6.18 13.94 0.74
C PRO A 74 7.51 14.67 0.52
N ASP A 75 8.53 13.98 0.02
CA ASP A 75 9.84 14.56 -0.33
C ASP A 75 9.74 15.63 -1.43
N LEU A 76 8.66 15.62 -2.22
CA LEU A 76 8.43 16.59 -3.29
C LEU A 76 7.53 17.75 -2.88
N HIS A 77 6.92 17.73 -1.68
CA HIS A 77 5.95 18.74 -1.27
C HIS A 77 6.53 20.15 -1.24
N ALA A 78 7.55 20.39 -0.41
CA ALA A 78 8.13 21.72 -0.25
C ALA A 78 8.56 22.38 -1.59
N PRO A 79 9.35 21.73 -2.48
CA PRO A 79 9.72 22.34 -3.75
C PRO A 79 8.51 22.58 -4.68
N LEU A 80 7.54 21.66 -4.74
CA LEU A 80 6.36 21.82 -5.58
C LEU A 80 5.38 22.89 -5.05
N ILE A 81 5.25 23.02 -3.73
CA ILE A 81 4.47 24.10 -3.10
C ILE A 81 5.08 25.45 -3.47
N LYS A 82 6.41 25.61 -3.33
CA LYS A 82 7.10 26.85 -3.70
C LYS A 82 6.82 27.21 -5.17
N LYS A 83 7.01 26.24 -6.07
CA LYS A 83 6.77 26.38 -7.51
C LYS A 83 5.31 26.77 -7.82
N ALA A 84 4.33 26.13 -7.17
CA ALA A 84 2.91 26.44 -7.35
C ALA A 84 2.52 27.84 -6.83
N LEU A 85 3.04 28.23 -5.66
CA LEU A 85 2.84 29.56 -5.11
C LEU A 85 3.46 30.62 -6.02
N ASP A 86 4.64 30.37 -6.58
CA ASP A 86 5.29 31.26 -7.54
C ASP A 86 4.51 31.40 -8.85
N ALA A 87 3.83 30.33 -9.28
CA ALA A 87 2.88 30.35 -10.40
C ALA A 87 1.52 31.01 -10.09
N GLY A 88 1.31 31.52 -8.86
CA GLY A 88 0.08 32.21 -8.48
C GLY A 88 -1.10 31.30 -8.14
N LEU A 89 -0.84 30.03 -7.79
CA LEU A 89 -1.87 29.03 -7.53
C LEU A 89 -2.11 28.84 -6.02
N HIS A 90 -3.37 28.66 -5.63
CA HIS A 90 -3.71 28.15 -4.30
C HIS A 90 -3.30 26.69 -4.18
N VAL A 91 -2.91 26.25 -2.99
CA VAL A 91 -2.37 24.90 -2.78
C VAL A 91 -3.14 24.17 -1.68
N PHE A 92 -3.70 23.02 -2.03
CA PHE A 92 -4.20 22.01 -1.09
C PHE A 92 -3.27 20.80 -1.13
N CYS A 93 -2.45 20.63 -0.10
CA CYS A 93 -1.40 19.63 -0.07
C CYS A 93 -1.81 18.40 0.75
N GLU A 94 -1.47 17.21 0.29
CA GLU A 94 -1.51 16.02 1.14
C GLU A 94 -0.51 16.11 2.29
N LYS A 95 -0.77 15.35 3.36
CA LYS A 95 0.11 15.30 4.52
C LYS A 95 1.36 14.45 4.24
N PRO A 96 2.48 14.73 4.93
CA PRO A 96 2.80 15.93 5.70
C PRO A 96 3.16 17.12 4.78
N LEU A 97 2.95 18.36 5.20
CA LEU A 97 3.39 19.52 4.40
C LEU A 97 4.91 19.57 4.23
N ALA A 98 5.61 19.38 5.35
CA ALA A 98 7.05 19.47 5.49
C ALA A 98 7.48 18.62 6.68
N LEU A 99 8.79 18.33 6.74
CA LEU A 99 9.36 17.54 7.82
C LEU A 99 9.82 18.40 9.00
N SER A 100 10.20 19.67 8.81
CA SER A 100 10.60 20.55 9.91
C SER A 100 9.59 21.68 10.14
N GLU A 101 9.51 22.16 11.38
CA GLU A 101 8.69 23.34 11.72
C GLU A 101 9.13 24.58 10.91
N GLY A 102 10.44 24.77 10.74
CA GLY A 102 11.01 25.88 9.99
C GLY A 102 10.54 25.90 8.54
N ASP A 103 10.63 24.76 7.84
CA ASP A 103 10.17 24.65 6.46
C ASP A 103 8.67 24.91 6.34
N ALA A 104 7.85 24.36 7.26
CA ALA A 104 6.41 24.60 7.27
C ALA A 104 6.09 26.09 7.45
N ARG A 105 6.83 26.78 8.33
CA ARG A 105 6.68 28.22 8.59
C ARG A 105 7.04 29.05 7.36
N ASP A 106 8.15 28.72 6.69
CA ASP A 106 8.60 29.42 5.48
C ASP A 106 7.60 29.30 4.34
N LEU A 107 7.06 28.10 4.11
CA LEU A 107 6.03 27.84 3.10
C LEU A 107 4.74 28.64 3.40
N CYS A 108 4.31 28.65 4.67
CA CYS A 108 3.15 29.42 5.09
C CYS A 108 3.37 30.94 4.91
N ALA A 109 4.56 31.44 5.25
CA ALA A 109 4.93 32.84 5.08
C ALA A 109 4.95 33.26 3.59
N GLN A 110 5.48 32.40 2.71
CA GLN A 110 5.45 32.63 1.26
C GLN A 110 4.01 32.71 0.72
N ALA A 111 3.15 31.78 1.13
CA ALA A 111 1.74 31.78 0.74
C ALA A 111 1.04 33.07 1.19
N GLN A 112 1.26 33.48 2.43
CA GLN A 112 0.73 34.74 2.98
C GLN A 112 1.23 35.97 2.22
N ALA A 113 2.53 36.05 1.91
CA ALA A 113 3.13 37.16 1.17
C ALA A 113 2.52 37.32 -0.23
N LYS A 114 2.16 36.20 -0.88
CA LYS A 114 1.51 36.19 -2.19
C LYS A 114 -0.02 36.28 -2.13
N ARG A 115 -0.61 36.34 -0.93
CA ARG A 115 -2.07 36.33 -0.70
C ARG A 115 -2.74 35.09 -1.31
N LEU A 116 -2.07 33.96 -1.23
CA LEU A 116 -2.57 32.66 -1.67
C LEU A 116 -2.86 31.78 -0.44
N THR A 117 -3.91 30.97 -0.53
CA THR A 117 -4.18 29.95 0.48
C THR A 117 -3.27 28.74 0.28
N LEU A 118 -2.61 28.34 1.37
CA LEU A 118 -1.95 27.05 1.54
C LEU A 118 -2.66 26.29 2.66
N ALA A 119 -3.08 25.07 2.39
CA ALA A 119 -3.77 24.21 3.34
C ALA A 119 -3.29 22.77 3.22
N VAL A 120 -3.37 22.02 4.33
CA VAL A 120 -2.98 20.60 4.38
C VAL A 120 -4.21 19.73 4.60
N ASN A 121 -4.26 18.60 3.89
CA ASN A 121 -5.32 17.62 4.04
C ASN A 121 -5.12 16.74 5.29
N HIS A 122 -5.27 17.31 6.48
CA HIS A 122 -5.44 16.54 7.72
C HIS A 122 -6.88 16.01 7.83
N ASN A 123 -7.29 15.22 6.84
CA ASN A 123 -8.67 14.73 6.66
C ASN A 123 -9.26 14.10 7.92
N HIS A 124 -8.47 13.45 8.77
CA HIS A 124 -8.97 12.83 10.01
C HIS A 124 -9.53 13.80 11.06
N VAL A 125 -9.25 15.11 10.96
CA VAL A 125 -9.98 16.15 11.73
C VAL A 125 -11.44 16.27 11.26
N PHE A 126 -11.76 15.82 10.05
CA PHE A 126 -13.11 15.71 9.52
C PHE A 126 -13.73 14.33 9.73
N HIS A 127 -13.04 13.39 10.38
CA HIS A 127 -13.57 12.06 10.62
C HIS A 127 -14.92 12.13 11.36
N PRO A 128 -15.97 11.42 10.91
CA PRO A 128 -17.32 11.60 11.47
C PRO A 128 -17.41 11.43 12.99
N ALA A 129 -16.71 10.45 13.57
CA ALA A 129 -16.65 10.27 15.02
C ALA A 129 -15.89 11.41 15.72
N PHE A 130 -14.78 11.89 15.14
CA PHE A 130 -14.04 13.01 15.70
C PHE A 130 -14.86 14.31 15.67
N ARG A 131 -15.57 14.59 14.57
CA ARG A 131 -16.49 15.75 14.48
C ARG A 131 -17.61 15.68 15.52
N ARG A 132 -18.19 14.49 15.76
CA ARG A 132 -19.19 14.29 16.82
C ARG A 132 -18.60 14.50 18.21
N LEU A 133 -17.39 14.00 18.47
CA LEU A 133 -16.66 14.27 19.71
C LEU A 133 -16.42 15.77 19.88
N MET A 134 -15.90 16.45 18.85
CA MET A 134 -15.64 17.90 18.89
C MET A 134 -16.90 18.71 19.16
N LYS A 135 -18.05 18.36 18.56
CA LYS A 135 -19.33 19.02 18.82
C LYS A 135 -19.71 18.95 20.31
N ARG A 136 -19.47 17.80 20.95
CA ARG A 136 -19.76 17.59 22.38
C ARG A 136 -18.77 18.34 23.29
N VAL A 137 -17.49 18.36 22.93
CA VAL A 137 -16.46 19.16 23.61
C VAL A 137 -16.80 20.66 23.52
N GLN A 138 -17.12 21.16 22.33
CA GLN A 138 -17.49 22.57 22.10
C GLN A 138 -18.80 22.96 22.79
N ALA A 139 -19.73 22.01 22.98
CA ALA A 139 -20.94 22.22 23.78
C ALA A 139 -20.67 22.27 25.29
N GLY A 140 -19.42 22.11 25.74
CA GLY A 140 -19.04 22.17 27.15
C GLY A 140 -19.43 20.93 27.95
N GLU A 141 -19.77 19.81 27.30
CA GLU A 141 -20.30 18.61 27.99
C GLU A 141 -19.38 18.05 29.07
N ILE A 142 -18.06 18.26 28.94
CA ILE A 142 -17.03 17.74 29.86
C ILE A 142 -16.24 18.85 30.56
N GLY A 143 -16.67 20.11 30.43
CA GLY A 143 -15.99 21.26 31.01
C GLY A 143 -14.62 21.53 30.38
N ARG A 144 -13.64 21.96 31.19
CA ARG A 144 -12.28 22.31 30.72
C ARG A 144 -11.49 21.04 30.43
N LEU A 145 -10.79 21.01 29.29
CA LEU A 145 -9.91 19.89 28.92
C LEU A 145 -8.78 19.71 29.93
N LEU A 146 -8.50 18.45 30.27
CA LEU A 146 -7.42 18.06 31.18
C LEU A 146 -6.38 17.18 30.47
N HIS A 147 -6.85 16.11 29.83
CA HIS A 147 -5.99 15.11 29.21
C HIS A 147 -6.61 14.50 27.95
N VAL A 148 -5.80 14.17 26.95
CA VAL A 148 -6.20 13.38 25.78
C VAL A 148 -5.36 12.13 25.68
N ARG A 149 -5.99 10.96 25.62
CA ARG A 149 -5.31 9.69 25.38
C ARG A 149 -5.68 9.18 23.99
N THR A 150 -4.70 8.75 23.21
CA THR A 150 -4.95 8.10 21.91
C THR A 150 -4.10 6.87 21.73
N GLN A 151 -4.69 5.86 21.11
CA GLN A 151 -4.02 4.64 20.69
C GLN A 151 -4.25 4.46 19.20
N LEU A 152 -3.18 4.29 18.43
CA LEU A 152 -3.24 3.87 17.04
C LEU A 152 -2.45 2.58 16.88
N ALA A 153 -3.16 1.47 16.72
CA ALA A 153 -2.63 0.20 16.26
C ALA A 153 -3.13 -0.07 14.85
N MET A 154 -2.24 -0.39 13.92
CA MET A 154 -2.65 -0.64 12.55
C MET A 154 -1.74 -1.64 11.85
N PRO A 155 -2.31 -2.50 10.98
CA PRO A 155 -1.52 -3.27 10.04
C PRO A 155 -0.89 -2.32 9.02
N ILE A 156 0.26 -2.70 8.48
CA ILE A 156 0.93 -1.96 7.42
C ILE A 156 1.19 -2.94 6.28
N ALA A 157 0.32 -2.90 5.28
CA ALA A 157 0.39 -3.82 4.14
C ALA A 157 1.76 -3.78 3.43
N GLN A 158 2.39 -2.61 3.39
CA GLN A 158 3.74 -2.44 2.82
C GLN A 158 4.83 -3.09 3.67
N LEU A 159 4.65 -3.18 4.99
CA LEU A 159 5.57 -3.88 5.89
C LEU A 159 5.44 -5.39 5.70
N ASP A 160 4.20 -5.90 5.64
CA ASP A 160 3.89 -7.31 5.45
C ASP A 160 4.31 -7.81 4.06
N ALA A 161 4.23 -6.94 3.04
CA ALA A 161 4.63 -7.23 1.67
C ALA A 161 6.13 -6.94 1.39
N GLU A 162 6.93 -6.67 2.44
CA GLU A 162 8.37 -6.37 2.35
C GLU A 162 8.69 -5.19 1.37
N GLN A 163 7.79 -4.22 1.23
CA GLN A 163 7.93 -3.07 0.32
C GLN A 163 8.71 -1.90 0.96
N TYR A 164 9.90 -2.17 1.49
CA TYR A 164 10.69 -1.24 2.31
C TYR A 164 11.21 0.02 1.59
N SER A 165 11.05 0.07 0.26
CA SER A 165 11.27 1.28 -0.55
C SER A 165 10.24 2.39 -0.34
N HIS A 166 9.11 2.10 0.30
CA HIS A 166 8.06 3.07 0.56
C HIS A 166 8.59 4.20 1.45
N TRP A 167 8.14 5.44 1.20
CA TRP A 167 8.63 6.65 1.86
C TRP A 167 8.69 6.53 3.40
N MET A 168 7.66 5.94 4.01
CA MET A 168 7.55 5.74 5.46
C MET A 168 8.70 4.95 6.10
N PHE A 169 9.42 4.13 5.33
CA PHE A 169 10.54 3.33 5.81
C PHE A 169 11.89 3.96 5.50
N ARG A 170 11.95 4.95 4.59
CA ARG A 170 13.23 5.49 4.08
C ARG A 170 14.05 6.18 5.15
N ALA A 171 13.42 6.79 6.14
CA ALA A 171 14.08 7.35 7.32
C ALA A 171 13.27 6.98 8.58
N GLU A 172 13.96 6.81 9.70
CA GLU A 172 13.39 6.32 10.96
C GLU A 172 12.22 7.17 11.46
N ARG A 173 12.29 8.50 11.24
CA ARG A 173 11.24 9.45 11.61
C ARG A 173 9.97 9.37 10.75
N ASN A 174 10.05 8.87 9.51
CA ASN A 174 9.00 9.10 8.51
C ASN A 174 7.66 8.46 8.89
N ILE A 175 7.67 7.38 9.68
CA ILE A 175 6.43 6.74 10.12
C ILE A 175 5.56 7.66 10.99
N ILE A 176 6.17 8.56 11.77
CA ILE A 176 5.45 9.57 12.54
C ILE A 176 4.74 10.55 11.60
N PHE A 177 5.42 10.97 10.54
CA PHE A 177 4.85 11.89 9.56
C PHE A 177 3.88 11.22 8.58
N GLU A 178 3.97 9.90 8.39
CA GLU A 178 3.07 9.14 7.52
C GLU A 178 1.77 8.76 8.23
N GLN A 179 1.90 8.10 9.40
CA GLN A 179 0.78 7.50 10.12
C GLN A 179 0.51 8.21 11.45
N GLY A 180 1.56 8.57 12.20
CA GLY A 180 1.43 9.26 13.49
C GLY A 180 0.78 10.64 13.38
N VAL A 181 0.95 11.33 12.25
CA VAL A 181 0.40 12.66 11.98
C VAL A 181 -1.12 12.70 12.09
N HIS A 182 -1.80 11.58 11.83
CA HIS A 182 -3.25 11.53 11.87
C HIS A 182 -3.81 11.74 13.28
N PRO A 183 -3.50 10.89 14.30
CA PRO A 183 -3.89 11.17 15.68
C PRO A 183 -3.25 12.46 16.21
N ILE A 184 -2.02 12.80 15.81
CA ILE A 184 -1.38 14.07 16.22
C ILE A 184 -2.22 15.28 15.79
N SER A 185 -2.71 15.32 14.55
CA SER A 185 -3.54 16.45 14.07
C SER A 185 -4.85 16.58 14.85
N GLN A 186 -5.45 15.46 15.28
CA GLN A 186 -6.66 15.46 16.12
C GLN A 186 -6.37 15.95 17.54
N VAL A 187 -5.24 15.52 18.12
CA VAL A 187 -4.79 15.96 19.46
C VAL A 187 -4.42 17.45 19.43
N GLN A 188 -3.70 17.92 18.40
CA GLN A 188 -3.40 19.34 18.19
C GLN A 188 -4.69 20.16 18.08
N HIS A 189 -5.70 19.68 17.35
CA HIS A 189 -6.98 20.37 17.24
C HIS A 189 -7.70 20.51 18.60
N LEU A 190 -7.53 19.53 19.51
CA LEU A 190 -8.08 19.57 20.86
C LEU A 190 -7.26 20.43 21.82
N LEU A 191 -5.93 20.31 21.82
CA LEU A 191 -5.06 20.85 22.87
C LEU A 191 -4.20 22.05 22.46
N GLY A 192 -4.13 22.40 21.17
CA GLY A 192 -3.31 23.49 20.64
C GLY A 192 -1.84 23.11 20.47
N ALA A 193 -0.96 24.12 20.58
CA ALA A 193 0.47 23.95 20.37
C ALA A 193 1.11 23.02 21.42
N PRO A 194 2.11 22.20 21.03
CA PRO A 194 2.89 21.43 21.98
C PRO A 194 3.87 22.35 22.73
N LYS A 195 4.07 22.10 24.02
CA LYS A 195 5.06 22.80 24.87
C LYS A 195 6.28 21.93 25.17
N SER A 196 6.07 20.62 25.36
CA SER A 196 7.14 19.64 25.55
C SER A 196 6.64 18.26 25.17
N ILE A 197 7.45 17.48 24.45
CA ILE A 197 7.15 16.11 24.04
C ILE A 197 8.27 15.21 24.56
N GLU A 198 7.89 14.13 25.24
CA GLU A 198 8.79 13.06 25.66
C GLU A 198 8.45 11.81 24.84
N THR A 199 9.42 11.30 24.09
CA THR A 199 9.26 10.14 23.19
C THR A 199 9.99 8.93 23.75
N ASN A 200 9.28 7.80 23.87
CA ASN A 200 9.85 6.50 24.21
C ASN A 200 9.66 5.52 23.05
N ILE A 201 10.76 5.03 22.50
CA ILE A 201 10.76 3.95 21.51
C ILE A 201 10.78 2.63 22.28
N LEU A 202 9.70 1.86 22.15
CA LEU A 202 9.50 0.62 22.92
C LEU A 202 9.94 -0.62 22.15
N SER A 203 9.98 -0.56 20.81
CA SER A 203 10.36 -1.68 19.96
C SER A 203 10.74 -1.20 18.57
N SER A 204 11.79 -1.81 18.02
CA SER A 204 12.33 -1.56 16.70
C SER A 204 12.67 -2.88 16.02
N ARG A 205 12.71 -2.87 14.69
CA ARG A 205 13.29 -3.94 13.87
C ARG A 205 14.09 -3.36 12.73
N GLU A 206 15.10 -4.11 12.31
CA GLU A 206 15.83 -3.82 11.08
C GLU A 206 15.07 -4.42 9.90
N LEU A 207 14.76 -3.61 8.89
CA LEU A 207 14.04 -4.05 7.68
C LEU A 207 15.01 -4.56 6.62
N LEU A 208 16.08 -3.80 6.42
CA LEU A 208 17.20 -4.07 5.53
C LEU A 208 18.48 -3.64 6.24
N PRO A 209 19.67 -4.09 5.79
CA PRO A 209 20.93 -3.67 6.39
C PRO A 209 21.03 -2.16 6.55
N GLY A 210 21.14 -1.70 7.80
CA GLY A 210 21.22 -0.28 8.17
C GLY A 210 19.88 0.48 8.16
N GLN A 211 18.78 -0.14 7.74
CA GLN A 211 17.45 0.48 7.71
C GLN A 211 16.63 0.08 8.93
N GLN A 212 16.66 0.93 9.96
CA GLN A 212 15.87 0.72 11.18
C GLN A 212 14.43 1.20 11.02
N PHE A 213 13.50 0.46 11.64
CA PHE A 213 12.09 0.80 11.70
C PHE A 213 11.56 0.65 13.13
N HIS A 214 11.01 1.72 13.67
CA HIS A 214 10.41 1.75 14.99
C HIS A 214 8.93 1.41 14.90
N GLU A 215 8.53 0.34 15.58
CA GLU A 215 7.18 -0.20 15.48
C GLU A 215 6.29 0.24 16.63
N ARG A 216 6.90 0.61 17.75
CA ARG A 216 6.21 0.92 19.00
C ARG A 216 6.75 2.22 19.57
N PHE A 217 5.88 3.21 19.70
CA PHE A 217 6.18 4.50 20.31
C PHE A 217 5.20 4.76 21.46
N SER A 218 5.67 5.41 22.51
CA SER A 218 4.81 6.03 23.52
C SER A 218 5.26 7.47 23.74
N LEU A 219 4.31 8.40 23.62
CA LEU A 219 4.54 9.84 23.71
C LEU A 219 3.81 10.42 24.92
N ALA A 220 4.51 11.21 25.72
CA ALA A 220 3.92 12.02 26.79
C ALA A 220 4.09 13.51 26.45
N VAL A 221 2.99 14.26 26.42
CA VAL A 221 3.01 15.64 25.90
C VAL A 221 2.34 16.62 26.86
N LYS A 222 2.98 17.78 27.05
CA LYS A 222 2.36 18.99 27.62
C LYS A 222 2.02 19.92 26.46
N ALA A 223 0.79 20.41 26.41
CA ALA A 223 0.29 21.28 25.36
C ALA A 223 -0.30 22.58 25.94
N GLU A 224 -0.76 23.46 25.07
CA GLU A 224 -1.36 24.74 25.44
C GLU A 224 -2.55 24.57 26.41
N ARG A 225 -3.49 23.67 26.09
CA ARG A 225 -4.77 23.51 26.81
C ARG A 225 -4.85 22.29 27.73
N GLY A 226 -3.79 21.47 27.85
CA GLY A 226 -3.80 20.26 28.66
C GLY A 226 -2.60 19.35 28.41
N THR A 227 -2.72 18.07 28.74
CA THR A 227 -1.69 17.05 28.49
C THR A 227 -2.20 15.96 27.54
N ALA A 228 -1.30 15.18 26.94
CA ALA A 228 -1.67 14.05 26.10
C ALA A 228 -0.77 12.83 26.30
N SER A 229 -1.33 11.64 26.07
CA SER A 229 -0.63 10.36 25.92
C SER A 229 -0.97 9.75 24.55
N LEU A 230 0.04 9.40 23.76
CA LEU A 230 -0.14 8.80 22.44
C LEU A 230 0.67 7.51 22.34
N ASP A 231 -0.01 6.40 22.07
CA ASP A 231 0.63 5.10 21.89
C ASP A 231 0.44 4.58 20.46
N PHE A 232 1.55 4.29 19.78
CA PHE A 232 1.56 3.83 18.40
C PHE A 232 2.04 2.38 18.29
N TYR A 233 1.30 1.59 17.52
CA TYR A 233 1.56 0.18 17.23
C TYR A 233 1.50 -0.07 15.72
N PHE A 234 2.56 0.31 15.02
CA PHE A 234 2.73 0.13 13.57
C PHE A 234 3.02 -1.34 13.22
N GLY A 235 2.29 -1.91 12.26
CA GLY A 235 2.38 -3.34 11.93
C GLY A 235 1.67 -4.26 12.94
N ALA A 236 0.78 -3.71 13.78
CA ALA A 236 -0.05 -4.54 14.66
C ALA A 236 -1.17 -5.23 13.87
N PRO A 237 -1.41 -6.54 14.04
CA PRO A 237 -2.43 -7.26 13.27
C PRO A 237 -3.85 -6.78 13.60
N ALA A 238 -4.11 -6.47 14.88
CA ALA A 238 -5.38 -5.92 15.30
C ALA A 238 -5.41 -4.39 15.12
N ALA A 239 -6.14 -3.93 14.12
CA ALA A 239 -6.39 -2.50 13.93
C ALA A 239 -7.22 -1.93 15.10
N ARG A 240 -6.73 -0.85 15.69
CA ARG A 240 -7.41 -0.08 16.73
C ARG A 240 -7.06 1.39 16.58
N TRP A 241 -8.08 2.25 16.59
CA TRP A 241 -7.88 3.68 16.70
C TRP A 241 -8.90 4.26 17.66
N SER A 242 -8.44 4.62 18.85
CA SER A 242 -9.28 5.21 19.90
C SER A 242 -8.71 6.52 20.38
N LEU A 243 -9.60 7.48 20.65
CA LEU A 243 -9.27 8.78 21.23
C LEU A 243 -10.20 9.05 22.40
N GLU A 244 -9.65 9.38 23.55
CA GLU A 244 -10.37 9.69 24.78
C GLU A 244 -9.99 11.10 25.25
N VAL A 245 -10.99 11.90 25.59
CA VAL A 245 -10.82 13.27 26.06
C VAL A 245 -11.40 13.37 27.45
N LEU A 246 -10.54 13.63 28.42
CA LEU A 246 -10.89 13.89 29.81
C LEU A 246 -11.01 15.40 30.03
N GLY A 247 -12.12 15.82 30.63
CA GLY A 247 -12.34 17.17 31.11
C GLY A 247 -12.69 17.21 32.60
N THR A 248 -12.88 18.41 33.14
CA THR A 248 -13.20 18.63 34.55
C THR A 248 -14.50 17.96 35.00
N ASP A 249 -15.44 17.77 34.07
CA ASP A 249 -16.82 17.37 34.37
C ASP A 249 -17.24 16.06 33.72
N GLY A 250 -16.30 15.36 33.07
CA GLY A 250 -16.57 14.08 32.45
C GLY A 250 -15.52 13.71 31.40
N PHE A 251 -15.86 12.73 30.56
CA PHE A 251 -14.99 12.32 29.47
C PHE A 251 -15.79 11.90 28.24
N ILE A 252 -15.14 11.93 27.08
CA ILE A 252 -15.70 11.43 25.81
C ILE A 252 -14.69 10.48 25.18
N GLU A 253 -15.17 9.32 24.74
CA GLU A 253 -14.40 8.33 24.02
C GLU A 253 -14.92 8.22 22.59
N ALA A 254 -14.02 8.24 21.61
CA ALA A 254 -14.27 7.94 20.21
C ALA A 254 -13.47 6.71 19.78
N ASP A 255 -14.17 5.68 19.30
CA ASP A 255 -13.58 4.58 18.52
C ASP A 255 -13.66 5.01 17.06
N LEU A 256 -12.54 5.50 16.52
CA LEU A 256 -12.45 6.01 15.16
C LEU A 256 -12.51 4.88 14.13
N HIS A 257 -11.97 3.71 14.47
CA HIS A 257 -12.03 2.53 13.60
C HIS A 257 -13.48 2.06 13.38
N ARG A 258 -14.30 2.05 14.43
CA ARG A 258 -15.72 1.66 14.37
C ARG A 258 -16.70 2.83 14.19
N ASN A 259 -16.19 4.06 14.12
CA ASN A 259 -16.98 5.29 14.05
C ASN A 259 -18.04 5.39 15.18
N LEU A 260 -17.64 5.09 16.42
CA LEU A 260 -18.48 5.17 17.62
C LEU A 260 -18.03 6.33 18.50
N VAL A 261 -18.98 6.99 19.18
CA VAL A 261 -18.68 7.99 20.20
C VAL A 261 -19.58 7.76 21.41
N SER A 262 -19.01 7.73 22.60
CA SER A 262 -19.73 7.66 23.87
C SER A 262 -19.07 8.56 24.90
N GLY A 263 -19.69 8.82 26.04
CA GLY A 263 -19.05 9.60 27.09
C GLY A 263 -19.95 9.79 28.30
N GLU A 264 -19.39 10.38 29.34
CA GLU A 264 -20.05 10.63 30.61
C GLU A 264 -19.89 12.10 30.98
N ARG A 265 -20.88 12.62 31.70
CA ARG A 265 -20.86 13.95 32.29
C ARG A 265 -21.50 13.88 33.66
N LYS A 266 -21.03 14.68 34.60
CA LYS A 266 -21.66 14.83 35.91
C LYS A 266 -23.13 15.21 35.76
N THR A 267 -24.00 14.63 36.59
CA THR A 267 -25.40 15.06 36.71
C THR A 267 -25.73 15.49 38.13
N GLN A 268 -26.94 15.99 38.35
CA GLN A 268 -27.45 16.36 39.66
C GLN A 268 -27.88 15.14 40.52
N SER A 269 -27.78 13.92 39.98
CA SER A 269 -28.25 12.71 40.65
C SER A 269 -27.27 12.20 41.71
N LEU A 270 -27.79 11.46 42.69
CA LEU A 270 -26.98 10.70 43.64
C LEU A 270 -26.11 9.68 42.88
N GLU A 271 -24.92 9.37 43.40
CA GLU A 271 -23.87 8.60 42.73
C GLU A 271 -24.35 7.26 42.11
N ALA A 272 -25.16 6.49 42.84
CA ALA A 272 -25.69 5.21 42.33
C ALA A 272 -26.64 5.42 41.13
N TRP A 273 -27.48 6.45 41.19
CA TRP A 273 -28.38 6.81 40.09
C TRP A 273 -27.63 7.44 38.93
N ASP A 274 -26.62 8.28 39.20
CA ASP A 274 -25.77 8.88 38.18
C ASP A 274 -25.02 7.81 37.40
N SER A 275 -24.42 6.84 38.09
CA SER A 275 -23.72 5.70 37.48
C SER A 275 -24.63 4.87 36.57
N PHE A 276 -25.86 4.57 37.03
CA PHE A 276 -26.85 3.85 36.23
C PHE A 276 -27.28 4.64 34.98
N LEU A 277 -27.55 5.94 35.14
CA LEU A 277 -27.96 6.81 34.02
C LEU A 277 -26.83 7.03 33.02
N ALA A 278 -25.60 7.23 33.49
CA ALA A 278 -24.39 7.38 32.67
C ALA A 278 -24.13 6.11 31.85
N SER A 279 -24.13 4.95 32.49
CA SER A 279 -23.94 3.64 31.83
C SER A 279 -25.01 3.39 30.76
N ASN A 280 -26.28 3.65 31.08
CA ASN A 280 -27.37 3.50 30.13
C ASN A 280 -27.28 4.50 28.96
N ARG A 281 -26.83 5.73 29.20
CA ARG A 281 -26.64 6.73 28.16
C ARG A 281 -25.53 6.30 27.21
N ARG A 282 -24.38 5.84 27.73
CA ARG A 282 -23.30 5.26 26.90
C ARG A 282 -23.79 4.08 26.08
N GLY A 283 -24.52 3.15 26.69
CA GLY A 283 -25.10 2.01 25.98
C GLY A 283 -26.10 2.42 24.89
N LYS A 284 -26.82 3.54 25.07
CA LYS A 284 -27.68 4.12 24.02
C LYS A 284 -26.85 4.75 22.89
N ASP A 285 -25.81 5.51 23.21
CA ASP A 285 -24.92 6.12 22.22
C ASP A 285 -24.25 5.07 21.34
N LEU A 286 -23.70 4.01 21.94
CA LEU A 286 -23.08 2.90 21.22
C LEU A 286 -24.08 2.17 20.31
N ARG A 287 -25.29 1.85 20.81
CA ARG A 287 -26.34 1.22 20.01
C ARG A 287 -26.80 2.10 18.85
N ARG A 288 -26.94 3.41 19.07
CA ARG A 288 -27.31 4.37 18.02
C ARG A 288 -26.25 4.40 16.93
N ASP A 289 -24.98 4.56 17.30
CA ASP A 289 -23.88 4.69 16.35
C ASP A 289 -23.63 3.38 15.59
N ALA A 290 -23.76 2.22 16.25
CA ALA A 290 -23.70 0.90 15.60
C ALA A 290 -24.82 0.72 14.57
N ARG A 291 -26.06 1.06 14.91
CA ARG A 291 -27.20 1.01 13.97
C ARG A 291 -26.98 1.94 12.78
N ARG A 292 -26.49 3.15 13.01
CA ARG A 292 -26.16 4.09 11.92
C ARG A 292 -25.10 3.52 11.00
N GLY A 293 -24.01 2.97 11.55
CA GLY A 293 -22.94 2.35 10.77
C GLY A 293 -23.45 1.19 9.90
N PHE A 294 -24.23 0.29 10.49
CA PHE A 294 -24.84 -0.82 9.76
C PHE A 294 -25.73 -0.35 8.62
N TRP A 295 -26.68 0.55 8.88
CA TRP A 295 -27.60 1.06 7.85
C TRP A 295 -26.86 1.79 6.72
N ASN A 296 -25.88 2.62 7.05
CA ASN A 296 -25.07 3.31 6.04
C ASN A 296 -24.32 2.31 5.14
N TRP A 297 -23.70 1.28 5.74
CA TRP A 297 -23.04 0.22 4.99
C TRP A 297 -24.03 -0.57 4.13
N SER A 298 -25.20 -0.94 4.67
CA SER A 298 -26.24 -1.68 3.92
C SER A 298 -26.76 -0.89 2.73
N LEU A 299 -27.07 0.41 2.90
CA LEU A 299 -27.54 1.27 1.80
C LEU A 299 -26.48 1.40 0.70
N PHE A 300 -25.21 1.60 1.07
CA PHE A 300 -24.11 1.65 0.11
C PHE A 300 -23.93 0.31 -0.64
N THR A 301 -23.94 -0.81 0.09
CA THR A 301 -23.75 -2.16 -0.48
C THR A 301 -24.86 -2.52 -1.47
N LEU A 302 -26.09 -2.09 -1.19
CA LEU A 302 -27.24 -2.25 -2.07
C LEU A 302 -27.31 -1.19 -3.19
N LYS A 303 -26.31 -0.29 -3.30
CA LYS A 303 -26.28 0.83 -4.25
C LYS A 303 -27.50 1.77 -4.14
N LEU A 304 -28.12 1.81 -2.97
CA LEU A 304 -29.27 2.67 -2.64
C LEU A 304 -28.85 3.98 -1.96
N GLY A 305 -27.54 4.18 -1.75
CA GLY A 305 -26.99 5.37 -1.13
C GLY A 305 -25.54 5.60 -1.54
N PRO A 306 -25.00 6.79 -1.23
CA PRO A 306 -23.62 7.14 -1.56
C PRO A 306 -22.63 6.32 -0.73
N ARG A 307 -21.35 6.41 -1.07
CA ARG A 307 -20.24 5.82 -0.31
C ARG A 307 -20.16 6.44 1.10
N GLN A 308 -20.06 5.59 2.13
CA GLN A 308 -20.19 5.99 3.55
C GLN A 308 -19.06 5.49 4.45
N ASP A 309 -17.96 4.97 3.90
CA ASP A 309 -16.80 4.64 4.73
C ASP A 309 -16.17 5.91 5.31
N SER A 310 -15.76 5.83 6.58
CA SER A 310 -15.36 7.02 7.34
C SER A 310 -14.12 7.72 6.78
N PHE A 311 -13.25 6.99 6.08
CA PHE A 311 -12.06 7.53 5.44
C PHE A 311 -12.44 8.38 4.21
N PHE A 312 -13.28 7.86 3.33
CA PHE A 312 -13.79 8.64 2.19
C PHE A 312 -14.58 9.86 2.66
N LEU A 313 -15.47 9.71 3.64
CA LEU A 313 -16.23 10.83 4.19
C LEU A 313 -15.33 11.92 4.77
N SER A 314 -14.27 11.54 5.49
CA SER A 314 -13.34 12.51 6.07
C SER A 314 -12.57 13.27 4.99
N MET A 315 -12.15 12.58 3.92
CA MET A 315 -11.47 13.19 2.78
C MET A 315 -12.38 14.13 1.99
N ARG A 316 -13.59 13.67 1.66
CA ARG A 316 -14.58 14.48 0.94
C ARG A 316 -14.94 15.74 1.72
N ASP A 317 -15.27 15.59 3.00
CA ASP A 317 -15.65 16.73 3.85
C ASP A 317 -14.50 17.74 4.02
N SER A 318 -13.25 17.25 4.09
CA SER A 318 -12.04 18.08 4.13
C SER A 318 -11.87 18.92 2.85
N ILE A 319 -11.96 18.27 1.69
CA ILE A 319 -11.86 18.90 0.38
C ILE A 319 -12.98 19.93 0.19
N GLN A 320 -14.23 19.57 0.54
CA GLN A 320 -15.36 20.48 0.44
C GLN A 320 -15.19 21.70 1.36
N ALA A 321 -14.72 21.51 2.59
CA ALA A 321 -14.47 22.61 3.52
C ALA A 321 -13.36 23.56 3.02
N PHE A 322 -12.30 23.01 2.41
CA PHE A 322 -11.25 23.82 1.81
C PHE A 322 -11.79 24.70 0.68
N HIS A 323 -12.53 24.13 -0.28
CA HIS A 323 -13.10 24.90 -1.41
C HIS A 323 -14.18 25.89 -0.96
N ALA A 324 -14.97 25.54 0.06
CA ALA A 324 -15.91 26.48 0.67
C ALA A 324 -15.17 27.68 1.28
N SER A 325 -14.03 27.48 1.94
CA SER A 325 -13.23 28.56 2.55
C SER A 325 -12.68 29.53 1.50
N LEU A 326 -12.26 29.04 0.32
CA LEU A 326 -11.81 29.89 -0.78
C LEU A 326 -12.92 30.78 -1.35
N ARG A 327 -14.18 30.35 -1.21
CA ARG A 327 -15.37 31.06 -1.70
C ARG A 327 -16.02 31.94 -0.62
N GLY A 328 -15.30 32.25 0.47
CA GLY A 328 -15.79 33.09 1.56
C GLY A 328 -16.62 32.35 2.62
N GLY A 329 -16.62 31.02 2.59
CA GLY A 329 -17.19 30.18 3.66
C GLY A 329 -16.32 30.17 4.92
N PRO A 330 -16.65 29.28 5.89
CA PRO A 330 -15.88 29.14 7.12
C PRO A 330 -14.40 28.85 6.85
N ALA A 331 -13.52 29.38 7.70
CA ALA A 331 -12.08 29.14 7.60
C ALA A 331 -11.77 27.63 7.69
N TYR A 332 -10.89 27.17 6.81
CA TYR A 332 -10.43 25.78 6.83
C TYR A 332 -9.61 25.50 8.11
N PRO A 333 -9.85 24.40 8.86
CA PRO A 333 -9.24 24.16 10.17
C PRO A 333 -7.72 24.06 10.17
N SER A 334 -7.10 23.59 9.09
CA SER A 334 -5.65 23.52 8.95
C SER A 334 -5.14 24.79 8.24
N ASN A 335 -5.24 25.91 8.96
CA ASN A 335 -4.65 27.20 8.56
C ASN A 335 -3.13 27.23 8.82
N ALA A 336 -2.45 28.31 8.44
CA ALA A 336 -1.00 28.45 8.60
C ALA A 336 -0.50 28.11 10.02
N GLU A 337 -1.19 28.60 11.05
CA GLU A 337 -0.83 28.32 12.45
C GLU A 337 -0.98 26.84 12.79
N ALA A 338 -2.12 26.24 12.45
CA ALA A 338 -2.37 24.83 12.69
C ALA A 338 -1.38 23.93 11.94
N ILE A 339 -1.00 24.29 10.71
CA ILE A 339 0.00 23.54 9.93
C ILE A 339 1.34 23.53 10.66
N VAL A 340 1.83 24.70 11.08
CA VAL A 340 3.09 24.82 11.83
C VAL A 340 3.03 24.03 13.13
N GLN A 341 1.91 24.13 13.87
CA GLN A 341 1.74 23.38 15.12
C GLN A 341 1.74 21.87 14.89
N VAL A 342 1.00 21.34 13.91
CA VAL A 342 0.97 19.89 13.62
C VAL A 342 2.36 19.40 13.20
N THR A 343 3.09 20.17 12.40
CA THR A 343 4.47 19.83 12.05
C THR A 343 5.37 19.86 13.28
N ALA A 344 5.26 20.84 14.18
CA ALA A 344 6.00 20.89 15.43
C ALA A 344 5.70 19.69 16.35
N TRP A 345 4.43 19.26 16.41
CA TRP A 345 4.07 18.02 17.11
C TRP A 345 4.76 16.80 16.51
N CYS A 346 4.79 16.66 15.17
CA CYS A 346 5.42 15.52 14.50
C CYS A 346 6.95 15.53 14.66
N ASP A 347 7.58 16.69 14.45
CA ASP A 347 9.03 16.88 14.57
C ASP A 347 9.49 16.62 16.00
N GLY A 348 8.81 17.20 17.00
CA GLY A 348 9.09 16.94 18.41
C GLY A 348 8.81 15.50 18.85
N SER A 349 7.82 14.83 18.23
CA SER A 349 7.55 13.40 18.48
C SER A 349 8.63 12.49 17.86
N ALA A 350 9.17 12.87 16.71
CA ALA A 350 10.31 12.17 16.12
C ALA A 350 11.60 12.39 16.94
N GLY A 351 11.74 13.55 17.60
CA GLY A 351 12.91 13.85 18.43
C GLY A 351 14.20 13.82 17.61
N ASP A 352 15.23 13.16 18.14
CA ASP A 352 16.55 13.05 17.51
C ASP A 352 16.65 11.91 16.48
N LEU A 353 15.52 11.32 16.08
CA LEU A 353 15.53 10.26 15.07
C LEU A 353 16.13 10.76 13.75
N PRO A 354 17.02 9.97 13.11
CA PRO A 354 17.66 10.32 11.85
C PRO A 354 16.65 10.77 10.79
N SER A 355 16.92 11.93 10.18
CA SER A 355 16.07 12.52 9.15
C SER A 355 16.43 12.12 7.73
N ALA A 356 17.68 11.73 7.51
CA ALA A 356 18.14 11.17 6.26
C ALA A 356 18.00 9.64 6.28
N PRO A 357 17.82 9.01 5.10
CA PRO A 357 18.01 7.58 4.98
C PRO A 357 19.40 7.19 5.45
N ALA A 358 19.53 6.00 6.02
CA ALA A 358 20.85 5.40 6.20
C ALA A 358 21.56 5.38 4.83
N ALA A 359 22.82 5.81 4.82
CA ALA A 359 23.62 5.81 3.61
C ALA A 359 23.75 4.36 3.11
N GLN A 360 23.04 4.01 2.04
CA GLN A 360 23.33 2.79 1.31
C GLN A 360 24.59 3.04 0.49
N GLU A 361 25.57 2.14 0.58
CA GLU A 361 26.70 2.18 -0.34
C GLU A 361 26.18 2.18 -1.78
N PRO A 362 26.75 3.00 -2.67
CA PRO A 362 26.35 3.00 -4.07
C PRO A 362 26.57 1.59 -4.62
N PHE A 363 25.54 1.07 -5.28
CA PHE A 363 25.61 -0.25 -5.89
C PHE A 363 26.72 -0.27 -6.95
N PRO A 364 27.48 -1.38 -7.04
CA PRO A 364 28.48 -1.51 -8.07
C PRO A 364 27.82 -1.42 -9.45
N GLU A 365 28.50 -0.75 -10.39
CA GLU A 365 28.11 -0.75 -11.79
C GLU A 365 27.97 -2.21 -12.26
N PRO A 366 27.04 -2.51 -13.19
CA PRO A 366 26.70 -3.89 -13.57
C PRO A 366 27.87 -4.73 -14.09
N GLY A 367 29.07 -4.17 -14.29
CA GLY A 367 30.21 -4.90 -14.85
C GLY A 367 29.93 -5.46 -16.25
N PRO A 368 30.89 -6.14 -16.87
CA PRO A 368 30.69 -6.75 -18.18
C PRO A 368 29.74 -7.95 -18.11
N ALA A 369 29.05 -8.22 -19.22
CA ALA A 369 28.30 -9.46 -19.43
C ALA A 369 29.20 -10.69 -19.25
N ARG A 370 28.67 -11.73 -18.59
CA ARG A 370 29.42 -12.97 -18.32
C ARG A 370 28.88 -14.09 -19.22
N GLN A 371 29.76 -14.69 -20.01
CA GLN A 371 29.36 -15.78 -20.91
C GLN A 371 28.86 -16.99 -20.12
N GLY A 372 27.69 -17.51 -20.50
CA GLY A 372 27.10 -18.68 -19.84
C GLY A 372 26.29 -18.35 -18.59
N GLU A 373 26.02 -17.07 -18.31
CA GLU A 373 25.33 -16.69 -17.08
C GLU A 373 23.81 -16.95 -17.12
N VAL A 374 23.24 -17.12 -15.93
CA VAL A 374 21.78 -17.18 -15.74
C VAL A 374 21.28 -15.79 -15.42
N VAL A 375 20.33 -15.28 -16.20
CA VAL A 375 19.69 -13.99 -15.93
C VAL A 375 18.31 -14.20 -15.33
N ILE A 376 18.01 -13.51 -14.23
CA ILE A 376 16.75 -13.64 -13.51
C ILE A 376 16.07 -12.28 -13.47
N THR A 377 14.91 -12.18 -14.12
CA THR A 377 14.02 -11.02 -13.93
C THR A 377 13.11 -11.26 -12.75
N GLY A 378 12.86 -10.24 -11.93
CA GLY A 378 12.09 -10.42 -10.68
C GLY A 378 12.93 -11.08 -9.57
N ALA A 379 14.26 -10.96 -9.64
CA ALA A 379 15.19 -11.56 -8.69
C ALA A 379 14.99 -11.14 -7.23
N SER A 380 14.49 -9.92 -6.99
CA SER A 380 14.18 -9.41 -5.65
C SER A 380 12.88 -9.96 -5.06
N GLY A 381 12.11 -10.74 -5.81
CA GLY A 381 10.84 -11.30 -5.35
C GLY A 381 11.00 -12.51 -4.43
N PHE A 382 9.88 -12.95 -3.85
CA PHE A 382 9.81 -14.07 -2.89
C PHE A 382 10.52 -15.34 -3.38
N ILE A 383 10.24 -15.78 -4.62
CA ILE A 383 10.89 -16.95 -5.24
C ILE A 383 12.28 -16.59 -5.77
N GLY A 384 12.42 -15.42 -6.42
CA GLY A 384 13.65 -14.99 -7.09
C GLY A 384 14.88 -15.00 -6.17
N ARG A 385 14.74 -14.52 -4.94
CA ARG A 385 15.85 -14.50 -3.96
C ARG A 385 16.35 -15.90 -3.59
N ARG A 386 15.46 -16.91 -3.59
CA ARG A 386 15.85 -18.31 -3.35
C ARG A 386 16.59 -18.88 -4.57
N VAL A 387 16.13 -18.59 -5.79
CA VAL A 387 16.82 -19.05 -7.01
C VAL A 387 18.24 -18.46 -7.09
N VAL A 388 18.39 -17.15 -6.86
CA VAL A 388 19.70 -16.49 -6.81
C VAL A 388 20.60 -17.19 -5.79
N LYS A 389 20.12 -17.38 -4.55
CA LYS A 389 20.87 -18.09 -3.51
C LYS A 389 21.33 -19.47 -3.97
N ARG A 390 20.45 -20.29 -4.55
CA ARG A 390 20.77 -21.66 -5.01
C ARG A 390 21.79 -21.70 -6.15
N LEU A 391 21.81 -20.69 -7.02
CA LEU A 391 22.79 -20.57 -8.09
C LEU A 391 24.15 -20.08 -7.58
N LEU A 392 24.15 -19.13 -6.65
CA LEU A 392 25.37 -18.66 -5.99
C LEU A 392 26.03 -19.77 -5.16
N GLU A 393 25.25 -20.59 -4.44
CA GLU A 393 25.75 -21.80 -3.74
C GLU A 393 26.44 -22.80 -4.67
N ARG A 394 26.13 -22.77 -5.98
CA ARG A 394 26.72 -23.61 -7.02
C ARG A 394 27.86 -22.94 -7.78
N ASN A 395 28.22 -21.72 -7.42
CA ASN A 395 29.17 -20.89 -8.17
C ASN A 395 28.74 -20.64 -9.63
N THR A 396 27.45 -20.66 -9.93
CA THR A 396 26.93 -20.29 -11.24
C THR A 396 26.95 -18.76 -11.37
N PRO A 397 27.47 -18.18 -12.47
CA PRO A 397 27.35 -16.75 -12.73
C PRO A 397 25.88 -16.34 -12.88
N VAL A 398 25.43 -15.36 -12.08
CA VAL A 398 24.03 -14.88 -12.07
C VAL A 398 23.94 -13.39 -12.34
N THR A 399 23.00 -12.98 -13.18
CA THR A 399 22.55 -11.59 -13.29
C THR A 399 21.15 -11.45 -12.72
N ALA A 400 20.99 -10.58 -11.73
CA ALA A 400 19.70 -10.21 -11.16
C ALA A 400 19.22 -8.90 -11.80
N VAL A 401 18.09 -8.97 -12.50
CA VAL A 401 17.42 -7.79 -13.07
C VAL A 401 16.36 -7.30 -12.10
N VAL A 402 16.52 -6.05 -11.65
CA VAL A 402 15.68 -5.42 -10.63
C VAL A 402 15.17 -4.06 -11.11
N ARG A 403 13.95 -3.67 -10.70
CA ARG A 403 13.38 -2.36 -11.08
C ARG A 403 13.91 -1.20 -10.22
N ARG A 404 14.24 -1.50 -8.97
CA ARG A 404 14.65 -0.53 -7.94
C ARG A 404 15.91 -1.06 -7.28
N LEU A 405 16.90 -0.19 -7.15
CA LEU A 405 18.16 -0.49 -6.44
C LEU A 405 18.07 -0.12 -4.97
N HIS A 406 17.36 0.96 -4.63
CA HIS A 406 17.05 1.29 -3.24
C HIS A 406 16.19 0.18 -2.62
N SER A 407 16.62 -0.30 -1.46
CA SER A 407 15.92 -1.31 -0.66
C SER A 407 15.91 -2.75 -1.22
N LEU A 408 17.05 -3.23 -1.72
CA LEU A 408 17.21 -4.65 -2.06
C LEU A 408 17.47 -5.50 -0.80
N PRO A 409 17.00 -6.77 -0.76
CA PRO A 409 17.29 -7.70 0.32
C PRO A 409 18.79 -7.99 0.46
N ILE A 410 19.25 -8.32 1.67
CA ILE A 410 20.66 -8.62 1.96
C ILE A 410 21.18 -9.77 1.08
N GLU A 411 20.31 -10.73 0.77
CA GLU A 411 20.61 -11.88 -0.09
C GLU A 411 21.00 -11.48 -1.53
N LEU A 412 20.71 -10.25 -1.95
CA LEU A 412 21.16 -9.69 -3.23
C LEU A 412 22.26 -8.64 -3.06
N THR A 413 22.22 -7.83 -2.01
CA THR A 413 23.19 -6.73 -1.86
C THR A 413 24.59 -7.22 -1.55
N GLU A 414 24.76 -8.15 -0.60
CA GLU A 414 26.08 -8.65 -0.20
C GLU A 414 26.79 -9.38 -1.36
N PRO A 415 26.14 -10.32 -2.08
CA PRO A 415 26.76 -10.93 -3.26
C PRO A 415 27.02 -9.96 -4.41
N ALA A 416 26.30 -8.84 -4.49
CA ALA A 416 26.58 -7.84 -5.51
C ALA A 416 27.82 -7.02 -5.16
N GLN A 417 27.97 -6.62 -3.89
CA GLN A 417 29.12 -5.86 -3.41
C GLN A 417 30.45 -6.64 -3.54
N ASP A 418 30.44 -7.95 -3.30
CA ASP A 418 31.62 -8.80 -3.46
C ASP A 418 31.84 -9.31 -4.91
N GLY A 419 30.95 -8.94 -5.84
CA GLY A 419 31.07 -9.25 -7.26
C GLY A 419 30.58 -10.64 -7.69
N ARG A 420 30.04 -11.47 -6.77
CA ARG A 420 29.46 -12.77 -7.13
C ARG A 420 28.18 -12.62 -7.98
N LEU A 421 27.36 -11.63 -7.66
CA LEU A 421 26.10 -11.32 -8.35
C LEU A 421 26.23 -10.06 -9.21
N ARG A 422 25.79 -10.15 -10.46
CA ARG A 422 25.67 -8.99 -11.36
C ARG A 422 24.29 -8.35 -11.18
N LEU A 423 24.21 -7.07 -10.86
CA LEU A 423 22.93 -6.35 -10.72
C LEU A 423 22.70 -5.44 -11.92
N VAL A 424 21.56 -5.59 -12.58
CA VAL A 424 21.13 -4.71 -13.68
C VAL A 424 19.79 -4.07 -13.32
N ARG A 425 19.71 -2.75 -13.41
CA ARG A 425 18.45 -2.03 -13.22
C ARG A 425 17.69 -1.96 -14.55
N ALA A 426 16.55 -2.64 -14.64
CA ALA A 426 15.69 -2.57 -15.83
C ALA A 426 14.22 -2.83 -15.49
N GLY A 427 13.32 -2.19 -16.26
CA GLY A 427 11.90 -2.55 -16.34
C GLY A 427 11.63 -3.54 -17.47
N MET A 428 10.45 -4.18 -17.50
CA MET A 428 10.09 -5.14 -18.56
C MET A 428 9.96 -4.50 -19.95
N PHE A 429 9.82 -3.17 -20.02
CA PHE A 429 9.74 -2.39 -21.25
C PHE A 429 11.02 -1.59 -21.55
N ASP A 430 12.08 -1.78 -20.75
CA ASP A 430 13.37 -1.12 -20.97
C ASP A 430 14.25 -2.00 -21.87
N GLU A 431 14.07 -1.86 -23.17
CA GLU A 431 14.72 -2.76 -24.15
C GLU A 431 16.25 -2.66 -24.11
N THR A 432 16.78 -1.46 -23.87
CA THR A 432 18.22 -1.21 -23.85
C THR A 432 18.87 -1.88 -22.64
N ALA A 433 18.33 -1.66 -21.45
CA ALA A 433 18.88 -2.26 -20.24
C ALA A 433 18.66 -3.77 -20.18
N LEU A 434 17.54 -4.29 -20.70
CA LEU A 434 17.32 -5.73 -20.83
C LEU A 434 18.28 -6.38 -21.83
N GLY A 435 18.56 -5.74 -22.97
CA GLY A 435 19.57 -6.22 -23.91
C GLY A 435 20.96 -6.33 -23.26
N GLN A 436 21.36 -5.33 -22.48
CA GLN A 436 22.61 -5.37 -21.70
C GLN A 436 22.63 -6.49 -20.64
N ALA A 437 21.48 -6.77 -20.02
CA ALA A 437 21.34 -7.87 -19.06
C ALA A 437 21.43 -9.24 -19.74
N PHE A 438 20.89 -9.40 -20.95
CA PHE A 438 20.81 -10.69 -21.65
C PHE A 438 22.02 -10.99 -22.52
N ALA A 439 22.88 -10.00 -22.78
CA ALA A 439 24.13 -10.21 -23.50
C ALA A 439 24.94 -11.37 -22.88
N GLY A 440 25.22 -12.42 -23.66
CA GLY A 440 26.01 -13.57 -23.22
C GLY A 440 25.31 -14.57 -22.29
N ALA A 441 24.02 -14.36 -21.99
CA ALA A 441 23.24 -15.22 -21.12
C ALA A 441 22.97 -16.60 -21.75
N GLN A 442 23.17 -17.66 -20.97
CA GLN A 442 22.79 -19.01 -21.39
C GLN A 442 21.30 -19.23 -21.20
N SER A 443 20.76 -18.77 -20.07
CA SER A 443 19.34 -18.92 -19.76
C SER A 443 18.78 -17.67 -19.12
N VAL A 444 17.51 -17.39 -19.43
CA VAL A 444 16.71 -16.34 -18.80
C VAL A 444 15.56 -16.97 -18.04
N LEU A 445 15.50 -16.74 -16.73
CA LEU A 445 14.36 -17.08 -15.89
C LEU A 445 13.48 -15.84 -15.70
N HIS A 446 12.27 -15.90 -16.23
CA HIS A 446 11.29 -14.83 -16.11
C HIS A 446 10.34 -15.07 -14.93
N LEU A 447 10.65 -14.44 -13.79
CA LEU A 447 9.79 -14.39 -12.59
C LEU A 447 9.06 -13.05 -12.44
N ALA A 448 9.52 -12.00 -13.13
CA ALA A 448 8.85 -10.71 -13.09
C ALA A 448 7.44 -10.83 -13.67
N THR A 449 6.44 -10.41 -12.91
CA THR A 449 5.05 -10.36 -13.39
C THR A 449 4.58 -8.92 -13.38
N GLY A 450 3.94 -8.51 -14.47
CA GLY A 450 3.06 -7.36 -14.44
C GLY A 450 1.80 -7.64 -13.64
N GLY A 451 0.96 -6.62 -13.45
CA GLY A 451 -0.30 -6.73 -12.75
C GLY A 451 -1.23 -5.58 -13.13
N GLY A 452 -2.42 -5.61 -12.56
CA GLY A 452 -3.44 -4.60 -12.77
C GLY A 452 -4.79 -5.07 -12.26
N ASP A 453 -5.65 -4.12 -11.90
CA ASP A 453 -6.99 -4.40 -11.40
C ASP A 453 -8.02 -4.51 -12.54
N THR A 454 -7.60 -4.22 -13.77
CA THR A 454 -8.40 -4.34 -14.99
C THR A 454 -7.79 -5.33 -15.96
N TRP A 455 -8.59 -5.82 -16.90
CA TRP A 455 -8.09 -6.75 -17.91
C TRP A 455 -7.08 -6.10 -18.83
N GLU A 456 -7.33 -4.86 -19.23
CA GLU A 456 -6.49 -4.07 -20.12
C GLU A 456 -5.12 -3.86 -19.47
N ALA A 457 -5.08 -3.59 -18.17
CA ALA A 457 -3.84 -3.49 -17.42
C ALA A 457 -3.09 -4.84 -17.32
N ILE A 458 -3.80 -5.95 -17.16
CA ILE A 458 -3.20 -7.29 -17.21
C ILE A 458 -2.62 -7.58 -18.60
N GLN A 459 -3.34 -7.24 -19.68
CA GLN A 459 -2.84 -7.40 -21.05
C GLN A 459 -1.58 -6.56 -21.29
N ALA A 460 -1.62 -5.27 -20.91
CA ALA A 460 -0.51 -4.35 -21.10
C ALA A 460 0.70 -4.72 -20.24
N ASN A 461 0.51 -5.03 -18.96
CA ASN A 461 1.64 -5.19 -18.03
C ASN A 461 2.14 -6.63 -17.91
N MET A 462 1.24 -7.62 -17.85
CA MET A 462 1.61 -9.02 -17.65
C MET A 462 1.92 -9.69 -18.98
N ILE A 463 0.96 -9.70 -19.90
CA ILE A 463 1.10 -10.45 -21.17
C ILE A 463 2.13 -9.76 -22.08
N ALA A 464 1.95 -8.48 -22.41
CA ALA A 464 2.87 -7.78 -23.29
C ALA A 464 4.26 -7.61 -22.67
N GLY A 465 4.34 -7.43 -21.35
CA GLY A 465 5.62 -7.38 -20.62
C GLY A 465 6.42 -8.68 -20.76
N ALA A 466 5.78 -9.84 -20.55
CA ALA A 466 6.44 -11.13 -20.68
C ALA A 466 6.88 -11.42 -22.13
N ARG A 467 6.02 -11.11 -23.12
CA ARG A 467 6.36 -11.24 -24.54
C ARG A 467 7.53 -10.34 -24.94
N ASN A 468 7.59 -9.13 -24.41
CA ASN A 468 8.71 -8.22 -24.68
C ASN A 468 10.04 -8.78 -24.15
N VAL A 469 10.05 -9.26 -22.90
CA VAL A 469 11.23 -9.89 -22.30
C VAL A 469 11.67 -11.13 -23.09
N ALA A 470 10.73 -11.99 -23.50
CA ALA A 470 11.01 -13.15 -24.33
C ALA A 470 11.59 -12.80 -25.71
N ARG A 471 11.02 -11.77 -26.37
CA ARG A 471 11.53 -11.25 -27.64
C ARG A 471 12.98 -10.78 -27.52
N ILE A 472 13.28 -9.94 -26.53
CA ILE A 472 14.63 -9.40 -26.32
C ILE A 472 15.62 -10.52 -25.97
N ALA A 473 15.21 -11.53 -25.19
CA ALA A 473 16.04 -12.69 -24.90
C ALA A 473 16.45 -13.43 -26.18
N ARG A 474 15.49 -13.70 -27.07
CA ARG A 474 15.75 -14.33 -28.37
C ARG A 474 16.68 -13.49 -29.26
N GLU A 475 16.43 -12.18 -29.35
CA GLU A 475 17.26 -11.26 -30.14
C GLU A 475 18.72 -11.18 -29.64
N ASN A 476 18.96 -11.51 -28.36
CA ASN A 476 20.29 -11.56 -27.75
C ASN A 476 20.89 -12.98 -27.69
N GLY A 477 20.30 -13.96 -28.39
CA GLY A 477 20.85 -15.30 -28.54
C GLY A 477 20.80 -16.16 -27.26
N VAL A 478 19.86 -15.88 -26.35
CA VAL A 478 19.62 -16.71 -25.17
C VAL A 478 19.23 -18.12 -25.61
N LYS A 479 19.87 -19.14 -25.02
CA LYS A 479 19.63 -20.54 -25.42
C LYS A 479 18.36 -21.13 -24.81
N ARG A 480 18.04 -20.75 -23.56
CA ARG A 480 16.85 -21.24 -22.84
C ARG A 480 16.08 -20.10 -22.18
N PHE A 481 14.78 -20.05 -22.42
CA PHE A 481 13.86 -19.14 -21.76
C PHE A 481 12.88 -19.91 -20.87
N ILE A 482 12.87 -19.60 -19.57
CA ILE A 482 11.99 -20.25 -18.59
C ILE A 482 10.98 -19.22 -18.11
N TYR A 483 9.70 -19.48 -18.37
CA TYR A 483 8.61 -18.65 -17.86
C TYR A 483 8.03 -19.24 -16.57
N CYS A 484 8.04 -18.45 -15.49
CA CYS A 484 7.37 -18.85 -14.25
C CYS A 484 5.89 -18.44 -14.28
N SER A 485 5.05 -19.43 -14.58
CA SER A 485 3.59 -19.35 -14.50
C SER A 485 3.11 -19.72 -13.09
N SER A 486 1.96 -20.38 -12.97
CA SER A 486 1.37 -20.89 -11.74
C SER A 486 0.36 -21.98 -12.09
N VAL A 487 0.13 -22.95 -11.18
CA VAL A 487 -0.98 -23.93 -11.31
C VAL A 487 -2.35 -23.26 -11.43
N ALA A 488 -2.46 -21.97 -11.12
CA ALA A 488 -3.65 -21.16 -11.36
C ALA A 488 -4.08 -21.14 -12.85
N SER A 489 -3.16 -21.36 -13.80
CA SER A 489 -3.47 -21.49 -15.24
C SER A 489 -4.17 -22.80 -15.60
N LEU A 490 -4.20 -23.78 -14.70
CA LEU A 490 -4.82 -25.07 -14.89
C LEU A 490 -6.31 -25.05 -14.53
N CYS A 491 -7.00 -26.05 -15.06
CA CYS A 491 -8.40 -26.29 -14.81
C CYS A 491 -8.62 -26.73 -13.35
N ASN A 492 -9.42 -25.98 -12.60
CA ASN A 492 -9.79 -26.32 -11.22
C ASN A 492 -11.28 -26.71 -11.17
N ARG A 493 -11.59 -27.96 -11.54
CA ARG A 493 -12.95 -28.51 -11.48
C ARG A 493 -13.00 -29.76 -10.60
N PRO A 494 -14.08 -29.97 -9.85
CA PRO A 494 -14.30 -31.22 -9.13
C PRO A 494 -14.27 -32.43 -10.07
N GLY A 495 -13.62 -33.52 -9.64
CA GLY A 495 -13.65 -34.81 -10.34
C GLY A 495 -12.61 -35.02 -11.44
N LEU A 496 -11.63 -34.12 -11.62
CA LEU A 496 -10.56 -34.25 -12.62
C LEU A 496 -9.53 -35.36 -12.31
N GLY A 497 -9.44 -35.82 -11.07
CA GLY A 497 -8.42 -36.82 -10.67
C GLY A 497 -7.02 -36.19 -10.57
N LEU A 498 -5.98 -37.01 -10.83
CA LEU A 498 -4.59 -36.57 -10.78
C LEU A 498 -4.25 -35.69 -11.98
N ILE A 499 -3.83 -34.45 -11.72
CA ILE A 499 -3.31 -33.52 -12.72
C ILE A 499 -1.81 -33.77 -12.91
N THR A 500 -1.38 -33.98 -14.16
CA THR A 500 0.03 -34.20 -14.53
C THR A 500 0.60 -33.01 -15.31
N ASP A 501 1.90 -33.07 -15.61
CA ASP A 501 2.60 -32.08 -16.44
C ASP A 501 2.04 -31.98 -17.87
N ASP A 502 1.34 -33.02 -18.33
CA ASP A 502 0.73 -33.07 -19.66
C ASP A 502 -0.61 -32.33 -19.73
N GLU A 503 -1.14 -31.88 -18.59
CA GLU A 503 -2.40 -31.16 -18.55
C GLU A 503 -2.27 -29.77 -19.22
N PRO A 504 -3.09 -29.49 -20.24
CA PRO A 504 -3.06 -28.20 -20.93
C PRO A 504 -3.60 -27.08 -20.04
N THR A 505 -3.30 -25.84 -20.42
CA THR A 505 -3.91 -24.64 -19.84
C THR A 505 -5.44 -24.70 -19.94
N ASP A 506 -6.15 -24.16 -18.94
CA ASP A 506 -7.62 -24.26 -18.85
C ASP A 506 -8.33 -23.72 -20.10
N ALA A 507 -9.11 -24.56 -20.77
CA ALA A 507 -9.87 -24.18 -21.95
C ALA A 507 -11.03 -23.20 -21.68
N ARG A 508 -11.44 -23.00 -20.41
CA ARG A 508 -12.50 -22.05 -20.01
C ARG A 508 -11.96 -20.86 -19.22
N ILE A 509 -10.74 -20.44 -19.52
CA ILE A 509 -10.04 -19.42 -18.74
C ILE A 509 -10.73 -18.04 -18.74
N ASP A 510 -11.58 -17.74 -19.73
CA ASP A 510 -12.30 -16.46 -19.79
C ASP A 510 -13.29 -16.26 -18.64
N GLU A 511 -13.75 -17.36 -18.04
CA GLU A 511 -14.64 -17.39 -16.87
C GLU A 511 -13.87 -17.25 -15.54
N ARG A 512 -12.54 -17.27 -15.57
CA ARG A 512 -11.68 -17.22 -14.38
C ARG A 512 -11.32 -15.79 -13.99
N GLU A 513 -10.88 -15.63 -12.75
CA GLU A 513 -10.39 -14.38 -12.21
C GLU A 513 -9.17 -13.85 -12.99
N ILE A 514 -9.02 -12.52 -13.03
CA ILE A 514 -8.09 -11.81 -13.91
C ILE A 514 -6.62 -12.27 -13.81
N TYR A 515 -6.19 -12.73 -12.63
CA TYR A 515 -4.84 -13.24 -12.41
C TYR A 515 -4.62 -14.59 -13.10
N SER A 516 -5.48 -15.58 -12.85
CA SER A 516 -5.43 -16.88 -13.52
C SER A 516 -5.53 -16.72 -15.03
N ARG A 517 -6.44 -15.84 -15.47
CA ARG A 517 -6.60 -15.49 -16.89
C ARG A 517 -5.31 -14.93 -17.47
N GLY A 518 -4.69 -13.95 -16.83
CA GLY A 518 -3.42 -13.36 -17.27
C GLY A 518 -2.29 -14.39 -17.42
N LYS A 519 -2.13 -15.28 -16.43
CA LYS A 519 -1.09 -16.32 -16.46
C LYS A 519 -1.28 -17.31 -17.61
N ALA A 520 -2.50 -17.81 -17.80
CA ALA A 520 -2.86 -18.72 -18.88
C ALA A 520 -2.70 -18.10 -20.28
N TYR A 521 -3.17 -16.87 -20.48
CA TYR A 521 -2.98 -16.18 -21.77
C TYR A 521 -1.50 -15.90 -22.07
N THR A 522 -0.69 -15.65 -21.03
CA THR A 522 0.76 -15.50 -21.19
C THR A 522 1.42 -16.82 -21.59
N GLU A 523 1.04 -17.95 -20.98
CA GLU A 523 1.51 -19.27 -21.42
C GLU A 523 1.18 -19.49 -22.90
N HIS A 524 -0.07 -19.26 -23.32
CA HIS A 524 -0.48 -19.46 -24.70
C HIS A 524 0.31 -18.59 -25.68
N ALA A 525 0.46 -17.30 -25.37
CA ALA A 525 1.19 -16.37 -26.23
C ALA A 525 2.68 -16.71 -26.34
N LEU A 526 3.33 -17.09 -25.24
CA LEU A 526 4.74 -17.48 -25.27
C LEU A 526 4.94 -18.82 -25.98
N THR A 527 4.09 -19.83 -25.74
CA THR A 527 4.16 -21.10 -26.48
C THR A 527 4.06 -20.88 -27.99
N GLN A 528 3.22 -19.94 -28.44
CA GLN A 528 3.16 -19.54 -29.85
C GLN A 528 4.44 -18.83 -30.33
N ASP A 529 4.96 -17.89 -29.54
CA ASP A 529 6.17 -17.13 -29.88
C ASP A 529 7.43 -18.02 -29.97
N PHE A 530 7.45 -19.16 -29.25
CA PHE A 530 8.56 -20.11 -29.23
C PHE A 530 8.40 -21.35 -30.12
N ALA A 531 7.22 -21.60 -30.71
CA ALA A 531 6.95 -22.81 -31.51
C ALA A 531 7.91 -23.06 -32.70
N SER A 532 8.59 -22.01 -33.18
CA SER A 532 9.61 -22.10 -34.25
C SER A 532 10.88 -21.31 -33.91
N ALA A 533 11.10 -21.00 -32.63
CA ALA A 533 12.26 -20.23 -32.21
C ALA A 533 13.50 -21.13 -32.07
N ASP A 534 14.67 -20.59 -32.38
CA ASP A 534 15.97 -21.19 -32.06
C ASP A 534 16.34 -20.89 -30.59
N CYS A 535 15.44 -21.23 -29.68
CA CYS A 535 15.56 -20.99 -28.24
C CYS A 535 14.65 -21.97 -27.50
N GLU A 536 15.23 -22.75 -26.58
CA GLU A 536 14.50 -23.70 -25.76
C GLU A 536 13.51 -22.96 -24.86
N PHE A 537 12.26 -23.44 -24.79
CA PHE A 537 11.22 -22.82 -23.98
C PHE A 537 10.64 -23.78 -22.95
N LEU A 538 10.61 -23.36 -21.69
CA LEU A 538 10.06 -24.12 -20.59
C LEU A 538 9.08 -23.28 -19.77
N ILE A 539 7.97 -23.89 -19.37
CA ILE A 539 7.03 -23.30 -18.41
C ILE A 539 7.18 -24.01 -17.07
N ALA A 540 7.38 -23.24 -16.00
CA ALA A 540 7.28 -23.74 -14.63
C ALA A 540 5.97 -23.25 -14.00
N ARG A 541 5.18 -24.17 -13.43
CA ARG A 541 3.90 -23.90 -12.76
C ARG A 541 4.00 -24.23 -11.26
N PRO A 542 4.53 -23.33 -10.42
CA PRO A 542 4.47 -23.51 -8.98
C PRO A 542 3.04 -23.63 -8.45
N GLY A 543 2.90 -24.52 -7.47
CA GLY A 543 1.69 -24.71 -6.68
C GLY A 543 1.38 -23.55 -5.71
N VAL A 544 0.72 -23.88 -4.59
CA VAL A 544 0.57 -22.99 -3.44
C VAL A 544 1.90 -22.96 -2.69
N VAL A 545 2.72 -21.94 -2.99
CA VAL A 545 4.08 -21.81 -2.47
C VAL A 545 4.07 -21.33 -1.01
N MET A 546 4.56 -22.18 -0.10
CA MET A 546 4.62 -21.91 1.34
C MET A 546 6.06 -21.95 1.87
N GLY A 547 6.36 -21.18 2.90
CA GLY A 547 7.65 -21.24 3.59
C GLY A 547 7.96 -19.95 4.36
N PRO A 548 9.19 -19.79 4.89
CA PRO A 548 9.61 -18.57 5.56
C PRO A 548 9.41 -17.33 4.67
N GLY A 549 8.67 -16.34 5.16
CA GLY A 549 8.28 -15.12 4.44
C GLY A 549 6.91 -15.21 3.72
N THR A 550 6.23 -16.36 3.75
CA THR A 550 4.84 -16.45 3.30
C THR A 550 3.88 -15.92 4.38
N PRO A 551 2.89 -15.07 4.05
CA PRO A 551 1.87 -14.66 5.02
C PRO A 551 1.03 -15.86 5.45
N MET A 552 0.66 -15.93 6.74
CA MET A 552 -0.22 -17.00 7.26
C MET A 552 -1.57 -17.02 6.54
N GLN A 553 -2.09 -15.86 6.18
CA GLN A 553 -3.34 -15.67 5.44
C GLN A 553 -3.12 -15.85 3.93
N HIS A 554 -2.56 -17.00 3.54
CA HIS A 554 -2.21 -17.23 2.15
C HIS A 554 -3.49 -17.35 1.29
N PRO A 555 -3.62 -16.59 0.18
CA PRO A 555 -4.83 -16.58 -0.65
C PRO A 555 -5.09 -17.92 -1.35
N GLY A 556 -4.08 -18.77 -1.49
CA GLY A 556 -4.24 -20.13 -1.99
C GLY A 556 -5.08 -21.04 -1.08
N LEU A 557 -5.26 -20.69 0.20
CA LEU A 557 -6.13 -21.43 1.13
C LEU A 557 -7.60 -21.02 1.02
N GLY A 558 -7.86 -19.76 0.66
CA GLY A 558 -9.18 -19.15 0.70
C GLY A 558 -9.11 -17.63 0.76
N LEU A 559 -10.29 -17.00 0.73
CA LEU A 559 -10.46 -15.57 0.95
C LEU A 559 -10.46 -15.27 2.45
N TRP A 560 -9.41 -14.62 2.93
CA TRP A 560 -9.31 -14.18 4.33
C TRP A 560 -10.06 -12.87 4.54
N VAL A 561 -11.34 -12.95 4.93
CA VAL A 561 -12.18 -11.78 5.21
C VAL A 561 -11.78 -11.07 6.51
N ARG A 562 -11.10 -11.81 7.40
CA ARG A 562 -10.43 -11.36 8.63
C ARG A 562 -9.23 -12.27 8.85
N ASP A 563 -8.23 -11.82 9.61
CA ASP A 563 -6.98 -12.56 9.87
C ASP A 563 -7.18 -13.97 10.47
N ASN A 564 -8.35 -14.22 11.05
CA ASN A 564 -8.72 -15.49 11.66
C ASN A 564 -9.96 -16.16 11.01
N HIS A 565 -10.46 -15.64 9.89
CA HIS A 565 -11.58 -16.23 9.14
C HIS A 565 -11.21 -16.40 7.66
N CYS A 566 -11.00 -17.64 7.25
CA CYS A 566 -10.71 -18.05 5.87
C CYS A 566 -11.99 -18.58 5.21
N VAL A 567 -12.52 -17.90 4.20
CA VAL A 567 -13.65 -18.38 3.39
C VAL A 567 -13.09 -19.21 2.24
N GLY A 568 -13.43 -20.49 2.19
CA GLY A 568 -12.87 -21.43 1.23
C GLY A 568 -13.25 -21.11 -0.23
N TRP A 569 -12.32 -21.37 -1.15
CA TRP A 569 -12.58 -21.45 -2.60
C TRP A 569 -13.29 -22.75 -2.99
N GLY A 570 -14.28 -23.17 -2.20
CA GLY A 570 -14.84 -24.51 -2.21
C GLY A 570 -15.13 -25.02 -0.80
N LEU A 571 -15.45 -26.31 -0.71
CA LEU A 571 -15.68 -26.98 0.57
C LEU A 571 -14.37 -27.21 1.35
N GLY A 572 -13.22 -27.07 0.71
CA GLY A 572 -11.90 -27.18 1.34
C GLY A 572 -11.53 -28.59 1.81
N GLN A 573 -12.14 -29.62 1.21
CA GLN A 573 -11.92 -31.03 1.56
C GLN A 573 -10.91 -31.71 0.64
N GLU A 574 -10.72 -31.18 -0.57
CA GLU A 574 -9.77 -31.73 -1.54
C GLU A 574 -8.35 -31.23 -1.22
N PRO A 575 -7.32 -32.07 -1.42
CA PRO A 575 -5.92 -31.64 -1.33
C PRO A 575 -5.64 -30.47 -2.29
N ILE A 576 -4.82 -29.54 -1.84
CA ILE A 576 -4.34 -28.42 -2.66
C ILE A 576 -2.84 -28.57 -2.95
N PRO A 577 -2.36 -28.10 -4.11
CA PRO A 577 -1.01 -28.39 -4.59
C PRO A 577 0.05 -27.56 -3.85
N PHE A 578 0.33 -27.86 -2.59
CA PHE A 578 1.36 -27.16 -1.82
C PHE A 578 2.76 -27.42 -2.37
N VAL A 579 3.66 -26.45 -2.20
CA VAL A 579 5.09 -26.64 -2.45
C VAL A 579 5.90 -25.74 -1.53
N HIS A 580 7.02 -26.23 -1.02
CA HIS A 580 7.87 -25.39 -0.19
C HIS A 580 8.69 -24.42 -1.06
N VAL A 581 8.84 -23.16 -0.62
CA VAL A 581 9.53 -22.12 -1.41
C VAL A 581 10.98 -22.48 -1.75
N GLU A 582 11.67 -23.19 -0.86
CA GLU A 582 13.03 -23.67 -1.11
C GLU A 582 13.08 -24.73 -2.21
N ASP A 583 12.06 -25.59 -2.30
CA ASP A 583 11.97 -26.62 -3.34
C ASP A 583 11.68 -25.97 -4.71
N VAL A 584 10.82 -24.95 -4.74
CA VAL A 584 10.59 -24.14 -5.95
C VAL A 584 11.89 -23.47 -6.40
N GLY A 585 12.61 -22.84 -5.46
CA GLY A 585 13.88 -22.17 -5.75
C GLY A 585 14.93 -23.12 -6.31
N GLU A 586 15.04 -24.31 -5.73
CA GLU A 586 15.95 -25.37 -6.17
C GLU A 586 15.56 -25.93 -7.55
N ALA A 587 14.28 -26.23 -7.78
CA ALA A 587 13.80 -26.74 -9.06
C ALA A 587 14.06 -25.74 -10.20
N LEU A 588 13.73 -24.46 -10.00
CA LEU A 588 13.98 -23.41 -10.98
C LEU A 588 15.48 -23.20 -11.24
N ALA A 589 16.31 -23.22 -10.20
CA ALA A 589 17.76 -23.15 -10.36
C ALA A 589 18.28 -24.31 -11.23
N ARG A 590 17.83 -25.55 -10.98
CA ARG A 590 18.19 -26.71 -11.81
C ARG A 590 17.75 -26.58 -13.25
N MET A 591 16.53 -26.11 -13.51
CA MET A 591 16.04 -25.86 -14.87
C MET A 591 16.94 -24.89 -15.64
N THR A 592 17.42 -23.83 -14.98
CA THR A 592 18.28 -22.82 -15.64
C THR A 592 19.65 -23.34 -16.05
N ILE A 593 20.18 -24.34 -15.35
CA ILE A 593 21.52 -24.91 -15.59
C ILE A 593 21.49 -26.31 -16.23
N HIS A 594 20.30 -26.85 -16.48
CA HIS A 594 20.11 -28.20 -16.99
C HIS A 594 20.78 -28.38 -18.36
N GLU A 595 21.49 -29.49 -18.56
CA GLU A 595 22.12 -29.83 -19.83
C GLU A 595 21.22 -30.78 -20.62
N GLY A 596 20.91 -30.44 -21.88
CA GLY A 596 20.01 -31.21 -22.73
C GLY A 596 18.78 -30.41 -23.16
N ALA A 597 17.99 -30.99 -24.07
CA ALA A 597 16.81 -30.38 -24.69
C ALA A 597 15.50 -31.10 -24.34
N GLU A 598 15.51 -32.04 -23.40
CA GLU A 598 14.33 -32.80 -22.97
C GLU A 598 13.27 -31.97 -22.25
N LEU A 599 13.66 -30.78 -21.79
CA LEU A 599 12.77 -29.80 -21.17
C LEU A 599 12.12 -28.86 -22.19
N ASP A 600 12.55 -28.91 -23.46
CA ASP A 600 12.01 -28.04 -24.50
C ASP A 600 10.52 -28.29 -24.74
N GLY A 601 9.75 -27.21 -24.76
CA GLY A 601 8.29 -27.22 -24.91
C GLY A 601 7.52 -27.82 -23.73
N ARG A 602 8.18 -28.16 -22.61
CA ARG A 602 7.52 -28.76 -21.43
C ARG A 602 6.88 -27.69 -20.54
N ALA A 603 5.79 -28.07 -19.88
CA ALA A 603 5.23 -27.35 -18.74
C ALA A 603 5.31 -28.25 -17.50
N LEU A 604 6.02 -27.82 -16.47
CA LEU A 604 6.28 -28.62 -15.27
C LEU A 604 5.54 -28.06 -14.06
N ASN A 605 4.74 -28.89 -13.40
CA ASN A 605 4.03 -28.54 -12.18
C ASN A 605 4.95 -28.72 -10.97
N LEU A 606 5.31 -27.62 -10.29
CA LEU A 606 6.16 -27.66 -9.11
C LEU A 606 5.29 -27.77 -7.87
N VAL A 607 4.99 -29.01 -7.51
CA VAL A 607 4.10 -29.37 -6.40
C VAL A 607 4.75 -30.45 -5.54
N ALA A 608 4.59 -30.35 -4.22
CA ALA A 608 4.97 -31.39 -3.29
C ALA A 608 3.82 -32.41 -3.20
N ASN A 609 4.16 -33.68 -2.97
CA ASN A 609 3.18 -34.73 -2.74
C ASN A 609 2.64 -34.66 -1.29
N VAL A 610 1.93 -33.58 -0.97
CA VAL A 610 1.35 -33.30 0.35
C VAL A 610 -0.17 -33.37 0.24
N PRO A 611 -0.83 -34.35 0.87
CA PRO A 611 -2.28 -34.53 0.76
C PRO A 611 -3.07 -33.63 1.72
N LEU A 612 -2.65 -32.37 1.90
CA LEU A 612 -3.34 -31.43 2.79
C LEU A 612 -4.38 -30.62 2.02
N SER A 613 -5.61 -30.64 2.52
CA SER A 613 -6.66 -29.75 2.07
C SER A 613 -6.53 -28.35 2.68
N ALA A 614 -7.27 -27.38 2.12
CA ALA A 614 -7.28 -26.01 2.67
C ALA A 614 -7.85 -25.95 4.09
N ALA A 615 -8.87 -26.76 4.43
CA ALA A 615 -9.45 -26.78 5.76
C ALA A 615 -8.47 -27.36 6.79
N GLU A 616 -7.77 -28.45 6.43
CA GLU A 616 -6.73 -29.04 7.28
C GLU A 616 -5.55 -28.08 7.46
N ALA A 617 -5.11 -27.40 6.41
CA ALA A 617 -4.05 -26.40 6.50
C ALA A 617 -4.41 -25.26 7.47
N VAL A 618 -5.65 -24.75 7.44
CA VAL A 618 -6.11 -23.72 8.40
C VAL A 618 -6.18 -24.27 9.83
N ALA A 619 -6.61 -25.51 10.03
CA ALA A 619 -6.61 -26.16 11.34
C ALA A 619 -5.20 -26.36 11.88
N GLU A 620 -4.24 -26.77 11.04
CA GLU A 620 -2.83 -26.89 11.41
C GLU A 620 -2.21 -25.53 11.75
N LEU A 621 -2.54 -24.48 11.00
CA LEU A 621 -2.13 -23.11 11.34
C LEU A 621 -2.70 -22.68 12.70
N SER A 622 -3.97 -22.99 12.98
CA SER A 622 -4.59 -22.69 14.28
C SER A 622 -3.85 -23.40 15.42
N ARG A 623 -3.59 -24.69 15.25
CA ARG A 623 -2.86 -25.52 16.23
C ARG A 623 -1.44 -25.03 16.47
N ALA A 624 -0.70 -24.73 15.40
CA ALA A 624 0.71 -24.32 15.49
C ALA A 624 0.88 -22.91 16.09
N THR A 625 -0.08 -22.02 15.87
CA THR A 625 0.00 -20.62 16.32
C THR A 625 -0.73 -20.36 17.64
N GLY A 626 -1.59 -21.29 18.09
CA GLY A 626 -2.50 -21.08 19.21
C GLY A 626 -3.61 -20.06 18.92
N ARG A 627 -3.74 -19.61 17.66
CA ARG A 627 -4.78 -18.66 17.25
C ARG A 627 -6.07 -19.40 16.91
N ASP A 628 -7.19 -18.79 17.24
CA ASP A 628 -8.53 -19.30 16.89
C ASP A 628 -8.86 -18.98 15.42
N LEU A 629 -8.33 -19.80 14.48
CA LEU A 629 -8.52 -19.64 13.04
C LEU A 629 -9.66 -20.54 12.54
N HIS A 630 -10.54 -19.97 11.71
CA HIS A 630 -11.76 -20.63 11.25
C HIS A 630 -11.77 -20.75 9.72
N PHE A 631 -11.95 -21.98 9.23
CA PHE A 631 -12.26 -22.22 7.82
C PHE A 631 -13.77 -22.29 7.59
N HIS A 632 -14.28 -21.48 6.66
CA HIS A 632 -15.70 -21.38 6.32
C HIS A 632 -15.91 -21.99 4.94
N PRO A 633 -16.42 -23.24 4.84
CA PRO A 633 -16.63 -23.88 3.55
C PRO A 633 -17.70 -23.13 2.75
N ARG A 634 -17.40 -22.82 1.48
CA ARG A 634 -18.32 -22.12 0.57
C ARG A 634 -18.41 -22.90 -0.73
N ARG A 635 -19.62 -23.18 -1.22
CA ARG A 635 -19.79 -23.90 -2.50
C ARG A 635 -19.15 -23.12 -3.64
N PHE A 636 -18.51 -23.83 -4.57
CA PHE A 636 -17.72 -23.25 -5.66
C PHE A 636 -18.52 -22.24 -6.51
N ALA A 637 -19.78 -22.57 -6.81
CA ALA A 637 -20.71 -21.72 -7.55
C ALA A 637 -21.00 -20.37 -6.87
N VAL A 638 -20.77 -20.26 -5.56
CA VAL A 638 -20.97 -19.04 -4.77
C VAL A 638 -19.63 -18.37 -4.46
N SER A 639 -18.50 -19.08 -4.53
CA SER A 639 -17.17 -18.53 -4.18
C SER A 639 -16.48 -17.79 -5.33
N GLN A 640 -16.90 -18.02 -6.59
CA GLN A 640 -16.40 -17.31 -7.78
C GLN A 640 -17.28 -16.13 -8.23
N ALA A 641 -18.40 -15.90 -7.52
CA ALA A 641 -19.26 -14.72 -7.67
C ALA A 641 -19.04 -13.76 -6.50
#